data_AF-A0A3D1H7P7-F1
#
_entry.id   AF-A0A3D1H7P7-F1
#
_cell.length_a   1.000
_cell.length_b   1.000
_cell.length_c   1.000
_cell.angle_alpha   90.00
_cell.angle_beta   90.00
_cell.angle_gamma   90.00
#
_symmetry.space_group_name_H-M   'P 1'
#
loop_
_entity.id
_entity.type
_entity.pdbx_description
1 polymer ?
#
loop_
_entity_poly.entity_id
_entity_poly.type
_entity_poly.pdbx_seq_one_letter_code
_entity_poly.pdbx_strand_id
1 'polypeptide(L)'
;MLQKLLFSLLILANAVTALAQIGFIENKGQFDEPIVFRAQFDRHQIYLDKEGFSVLLHDEETWGKYVMDFHSNKRNDDSISLAYHLIKYKLVGADLSRFGGQGDFLEYYNYFLGNDPSKWVGGAKNFNKVYYTNVYPHIDLEYEAIDLRFKYNFILHPGADINDIKIEILGSDSVHVSSERISVATRFGMYSEVMPISYEVHNEEKTQIKMSYVKKGDFIGFETPFFKNKVKTVIDPELIFSTYSGSSVDNFGFTATYDTAGNLYSGGIATTPYSDFPFGKYPVTAGAYNQTFNGGTWDIAINKYSADGSALIYATYLGGTKDDYPHSLIVDENNELIVFGSTSSSNYPTTAGAVDRTYNGGTDILVTKFNATGTNLVASTFIGGSKDDGVNRYDGSSTNKIRNTNYFYADDYRGEVNLDEDGNVFVATCTESANFPVTVNALQTSYLGSQSGVVFKLDSSLKTMAWSTYYGGDGKDALYSIDITSQNELVLAGGTTSKAMMPGMGSGFQPVNNGGKAEGFICKISENGSQVLNATYFGTSAYDQILLAELDEADNVYVVGHSEGDMPLLGNVYSNSGGKQFIAKFDPTLENLIVSTVYGSGRSTPDITINAFLVDDCGKVYVSGWGTNSEQDLVSKQLRNMPLTSDAKQRTTDGQDFHILVLEPDFQNIVYATYFGGNKTGDHVDGGTSRFDKKGIIYQSVCSSCPENYPATNRISDFPTTTGAFSQRNPSPRCSNASFKMAVVEPNFRPITPTTVFTTDIADTVTVSVFDTFSFSYKVIDPDGDSLFVTFDIPDDLKPDLLDYQDSLEGLQQVNASFRAFFTCKNAQKTYKIKVHAMDNGCPTRTENFGEIIIVVREAPVLPPPDVLCLNFVNDGTLRVDWEATDSSKYFYRMMLYKIDPSGNSSVLVNTYSQSEGSYVDTDIVNPRNRDYSYYLVVENICGKLGSKSYLLSSVKESEIPVDATYLKTATVNKKSVEVIYLKSTEEDFGHYEIYKGSRDKGVPLQYVTSIFDINDTIYIDSDVNVNDRSYCYQIRVADNCGHLSKFSNEGCT
;
A
#
# COMPACT_ATOMS: atom_id res chain seq x y z
N MET A 1 15.83 -39.91 31.54
CA MET A 1 14.81 -39.81 30.47
C MET A 1 13.81 -38.67 30.66
N LEU A 2 13.94 -37.82 31.69
CA LEU A 2 13.13 -36.60 31.88
C LEU A 2 13.86 -35.30 31.49
N GLN A 3 15.10 -35.40 31.01
CA GLN A 3 15.97 -34.23 30.73
C GLN A 3 16.10 -33.92 29.22
N LYS A 4 15.42 -34.69 28.36
CA LYS A 4 15.38 -34.48 26.90
C LYS A 4 14.03 -33.95 26.40
N LEU A 5 13.01 -33.82 27.26
CA LEU A 5 11.71 -33.24 26.88
C LEU A 5 11.58 -31.74 27.22
N LEU A 6 12.43 -31.18 28.09
CA LEU A 6 12.44 -29.74 28.39
C LEU A 6 13.24 -28.90 27.38
N PHE A 7 14.10 -29.52 26.57
CA PHE A 7 14.95 -28.80 25.62
C PHE A 7 14.27 -28.54 24.26
N SER A 8 13.15 -29.22 24.00
CA SER A 8 12.36 -29.11 22.78
C SER A 8 11.08 -28.27 22.93
N LEU A 9 10.81 -27.72 24.12
CA LEU A 9 9.69 -26.79 24.37
C LEU A 9 10.13 -25.33 24.59
N LEU A 10 11.42 -25.03 24.57
CA LEU A 10 11.97 -23.65 24.63
C LEU A 10 12.51 -23.14 23.28
N ILE A 11 12.32 -23.91 22.20
CA ILE A 11 12.76 -23.55 20.83
C ILE A 11 11.58 -23.01 19.98
N LEU A 12 10.41 -22.78 20.60
CA LEU A 12 9.20 -22.27 19.92
C LEU A 12 8.66 -20.96 20.50
N ALA A 13 9.50 -20.21 21.21
CA ALA A 13 9.20 -18.84 21.64
C ALA A 13 10.47 -17.99 21.52
N ASN A 14 10.73 -17.48 20.31
CA ASN A 14 11.45 -16.23 20.00
C ASN A 14 11.80 -16.21 18.51
N ALA A 15 10.77 -16.11 17.68
CA ALA A 15 10.86 -15.71 16.27
C ALA A 15 9.64 -14.84 15.94
N VAL A 16 9.41 -13.82 16.77
CA VAL A 16 8.62 -12.64 16.43
C VAL A 16 9.35 -11.48 17.10
N THR A 17 10.41 -10.97 16.46
CA THR A 17 10.66 -9.54 16.58
C THR A 17 9.57 -8.88 15.75
N ALA A 18 8.46 -8.53 16.39
CA ALA A 18 7.66 -7.43 15.88
C ALA A 18 8.64 -6.27 15.71
N LEU A 19 8.82 -5.78 14.48
CA LEU A 19 9.48 -4.50 14.24
C LEU A 19 8.64 -3.47 14.99
N ALA A 20 9.08 -3.07 16.18
CA ALA A 20 8.40 -2.01 16.92
C ALA A 20 8.43 -0.75 16.05
N GLN A 21 7.27 -0.13 15.83
CA GLN A 21 7.19 1.06 14.99
C GLN A 21 7.86 2.22 15.73
N ILE A 22 8.74 2.94 15.04
CA ILE A 22 9.45 4.09 15.61
C ILE A 22 8.43 5.19 15.87
N GLY A 23 8.38 5.67 17.11
CA GLY A 23 7.46 6.71 17.53
C GLY A 23 7.95 7.44 18.79
N PHE A 24 7.18 8.43 19.21
CA PHE A 24 7.42 9.22 20.41
C PHE A 24 6.79 8.54 21.62
N ILE A 25 7.65 7.99 22.48
CA ILE A 25 7.25 7.39 23.74
C ILE A 25 7.08 8.51 24.79
N GLU A 26 5.89 8.61 25.38
CA GLU A 26 5.60 9.61 26.41
C GLU A 26 6.42 9.39 27.68
N ASN A 27 6.87 10.48 28.32
CA ASN A 27 7.51 10.40 29.64
C ASN A 27 6.47 10.46 30.77
N LYS A 28 6.33 9.36 31.51
CA LYS A 28 5.53 9.22 32.73
C LYS A 28 6.39 9.25 34.00
N GLY A 29 7.67 9.60 33.88
CA GLY A 29 8.67 9.63 34.95
C GLY A 29 9.85 8.67 34.75
N GLN A 30 9.87 7.90 33.66
CA GLN A 30 10.94 6.95 33.36
C GLN A 30 12.16 7.57 32.68
N PHE A 31 12.00 8.72 32.01
CA PHE A 31 13.10 9.49 31.44
C PHE A 31 13.42 10.70 32.32
N ASP A 32 14.66 11.16 32.28
CA ASP A 32 15.09 12.29 33.10
C ASP A 32 14.42 13.60 32.66
N GLU A 33 14.06 14.45 33.62
CA GLU A 33 13.60 15.82 33.33
C GLU A 33 14.71 16.60 32.60
N PRO A 34 14.42 17.36 31.54
CA PRO A 34 13.10 17.90 31.16
C PRO A 34 12.35 17.13 30.04
N ILE A 35 12.72 15.88 29.75
CA ILE A 35 12.18 15.13 28.60
C ILE A 35 10.68 14.89 28.78
N VAL A 36 9.85 15.24 27.78
CA VAL A 36 8.42 14.92 27.76
C VAL A 36 8.09 13.79 26.78
N PHE A 37 8.85 13.64 25.69
CA PHE A 37 8.79 12.48 24.80
C PHE A 37 10.18 12.06 24.32
N ARG A 38 10.34 10.77 24.01
CA ARG A 38 11.58 10.23 23.41
C ARG A 38 11.26 9.36 22.20
N ALA A 39 11.96 9.60 21.10
CA ALA A 39 11.99 8.69 19.96
C ALA A 39 13.40 8.10 19.78
N GLN A 40 13.45 6.80 19.51
CA GLN A 40 14.69 6.05 19.31
C GLN A 40 14.83 5.70 17.83
N PHE A 41 15.91 6.18 17.20
CA PHE A 41 16.33 5.74 15.88
C PHE A 41 17.64 4.95 16.00
N ASP A 42 18.03 4.22 14.95
CA ASP A 42 19.25 3.39 14.98
C ASP A 42 20.53 4.21 15.21
N ARG A 43 20.57 5.41 14.62
CA ARG A 43 21.76 6.29 14.60
C ARG A 43 21.72 7.45 15.60
N HIS A 44 20.54 7.80 16.11
CA HIS A 44 20.36 8.94 16.99
C HIS A 44 19.12 8.78 17.86
N GLN A 45 19.06 9.55 18.95
CA GLN A 45 17.87 9.67 19.78
C GLN A 45 17.34 11.09 19.72
N ILE A 46 16.02 11.22 19.64
CA ILE A 46 15.33 12.51 19.73
C ILE A 46 14.67 12.63 21.09
N TYR A 47 14.88 13.76 21.74
CA TYR A 47 14.18 14.14 22.97
C TYR A 47 13.38 15.40 22.71
N LEU A 48 12.09 15.37 23.03
CA LEU A 48 11.24 16.57 23.05
C LEU A 48 11.13 17.05 24.50
N ASP A 49 11.29 18.36 24.72
CA ASP A 49 11.17 18.98 26.04
C ASP A 49 10.31 20.26 25.97
N LYS A 50 10.30 21.05 27.05
CA LYS A 50 9.53 22.32 27.13
C LYS A 50 10.30 23.54 26.58
N GLU A 51 11.45 23.33 25.96
CA GLU A 51 12.26 24.37 25.33
C GLU A 51 12.54 24.08 23.85
N GLY A 52 12.27 22.87 23.35
CA GLY A 52 12.36 22.47 21.94
C GLY A 52 12.64 20.98 21.81
N PHE A 53 13.59 20.63 20.93
CA PHE A 53 14.03 19.25 20.76
C PHE A 53 15.55 19.12 20.80
N SER A 54 16.03 17.94 21.19
CA SER A 54 17.45 17.60 21.20
C SER A 54 17.73 16.33 20.42
N VAL A 55 18.87 16.29 19.72
CA VAL A 55 19.38 15.17 18.95
C VAL A 55 20.63 14.64 19.62
N LEU A 56 20.59 13.41 20.13
CA LEU A 56 21.75 12.72 20.68
C LEU A 56 22.36 11.81 19.62
N LEU A 57 23.58 12.13 19.21
CA LEU A 57 24.41 11.36 18.29
C LEU A 57 25.40 10.50 19.07
N HIS A 58 25.76 9.34 18.52
CA HIS A 58 26.78 8.44 19.06
C HIS A 58 27.79 8.02 17.99
N ASP A 59 28.96 7.52 18.41
CA ASP A 59 30.00 7.03 17.51
C ASP A 59 29.60 5.68 16.87
N GLU A 60 29.09 5.75 15.64
CA GLU A 60 28.57 4.59 14.89
C GLU A 60 29.64 3.51 14.65
N GLU A 61 30.89 3.89 14.40
CA GLU A 61 31.95 2.93 14.11
C GLU A 61 32.31 2.14 15.38
N THR A 62 32.41 2.82 16.52
CA THR A 62 32.68 2.19 17.81
C THR A 62 31.48 1.37 18.30
N TRP A 63 30.24 1.86 18.13
CA TRP A 63 29.01 1.13 18.46
C TRP A 63 28.86 -0.14 17.60
N GLY A 64 29.07 -0.03 16.29
CA GLY A 64 28.98 -1.16 15.37
C GLY A 64 30.03 -2.25 15.66
N LYS A 65 31.28 -1.86 15.93
CA LYS A 65 32.32 -2.81 16.38
C LYS A 65 31.92 -3.50 17.69
N TYR A 66 31.31 -2.77 18.61
CA TYR A 66 30.89 -3.31 19.90
C TYR A 66 29.78 -4.36 19.77
N VAL A 67 28.72 -4.06 19.00
CA VAL A 67 27.64 -5.01 18.73
C VAL A 67 28.20 -6.29 18.10
N MET A 68 29.14 -6.17 17.15
CA MET A 68 29.79 -7.31 16.50
C MET A 68 30.71 -8.12 17.44
N ASP A 69 31.43 -7.47 18.34
CA ASP A 69 32.26 -8.14 19.36
C ASP A 69 31.42 -8.89 20.40
N PHE A 70 30.25 -8.34 20.77
CA PHE A 70 29.27 -8.98 21.65
C PHE A 70 28.62 -10.21 20.99
N HIS A 71 28.20 -10.07 19.73
CA HIS A 71 27.63 -11.16 18.94
C HIS A 71 28.64 -12.29 18.67
N SER A 72 29.94 -11.99 18.66
CA SER A 72 31.00 -12.97 18.40
C SER A 72 31.62 -13.60 19.65
N ASN A 73 31.09 -13.32 20.86
CA ASN A 73 31.58 -13.83 22.15
C ASN A 73 33.09 -13.55 22.39
N LYS A 74 33.60 -12.43 21.89
CA LYS A 74 35.04 -12.14 21.88
C LYS A 74 35.58 -11.34 23.09
N ARG A 75 34.83 -11.14 24.18
CA ARG A 75 35.26 -10.16 25.21
C ARG A 75 35.29 -10.60 26.68
N ASN A 76 36.34 -10.09 27.35
CA ASN A 76 36.75 -10.23 28.76
C ASN A 76 37.25 -8.89 29.36
N ASP A 77 36.96 -7.74 28.73
CA ASP A 77 37.49 -6.43 29.15
C ASP A 77 36.37 -5.39 29.35
N ASP A 78 36.36 -4.75 30.52
CA ASP A 78 35.24 -3.97 31.07
C ASP A 78 35.33 -2.45 30.80
N SER A 79 36.37 -1.95 30.13
CA SER A 79 36.52 -0.50 29.86
C SER A 79 36.34 -0.15 28.39
N ILE A 80 35.10 0.14 27.98
CA ILE A 80 34.79 0.76 26.68
C ILE A 80 34.17 2.12 26.95
N SER A 81 34.68 3.13 26.24
CA SER A 81 34.14 4.49 26.26
C SER A 81 33.47 4.76 24.91
N LEU A 82 32.15 4.94 24.90
CA LEU A 82 31.41 5.40 23.72
C LEU A 82 31.22 6.92 23.82
N ALA A 83 31.65 7.64 22.79
CA ALA A 83 31.45 9.08 22.73
C ALA A 83 30.01 9.39 22.29
N TYR A 84 29.44 10.45 22.86
CA TYR A 84 28.16 11.01 22.46
C TYR A 84 28.28 12.52 22.18
N HIS A 85 27.39 13.06 21.35
CA HIS A 85 27.25 14.49 21.10
C HIS A 85 25.76 14.86 21.11
N LEU A 86 25.35 15.77 22.00
CA LEU A 86 23.98 16.25 22.09
C LEU A 86 23.88 17.63 21.43
N ILE A 87 23.01 17.77 20.43
CA ILE A 87 22.65 19.04 19.80
C ILE A 87 21.25 19.42 20.29
N LYS A 88 21.04 20.66 20.74
CA LYS A 88 19.72 21.13 21.15
C LYS A 88 19.24 22.26 20.24
N TYR A 89 18.03 22.10 19.72
CA TYR A 89 17.28 23.09 18.97
C TYR A 89 16.28 23.75 19.93
N LYS A 90 16.67 24.90 20.47
CA LYS A 90 15.89 25.64 21.44
C LYS A 90 15.00 26.68 20.74
N LEU A 91 13.70 26.64 21.01
CA LEU A 91 12.72 27.61 20.51
C LEU A 91 12.62 28.79 21.46
N VAL A 92 13.29 29.87 21.13
CA VAL A 92 13.43 31.04 22.01
C VAL A 92 12.12 31.82 22.05
N GLY A 93 11.59 31.99 23.27
CA GLY A 93 10.33 32.68 23.51
C GLY A 93 9.07 31.83 23.28
N ALA A 94 9.20 30.54 22.95
CA ALA A 94 8.07 29.63 22.79
C ALA A 94 7.49 29.15 24.13
N ASP A 95 6.18 28.95 24.21
CA ASP A 95 5.49 28.26 25.31
C ASP A 95 5.14 26.82 24.90
N LEU A 96 6.02 25.89 25.22
CA LEU A 96 5.87 24.45 24.94
C LEU A 96 5.20 23.68 26.11
N SER A 97 4.44 24.36 26.97
CA SER A 97 3.78 23.70 28.11
C SER A 97 2.52 22.91 27.73
N ARG A 98 1.97 23.14 26.53
CA ARG A 98 0.74 22.54 26.02
C ARG A 98 1.04 21.55 24.90
N PHE A 99 1.03 20.25 25.21
CA PHE A 99 1.33 19.21 24.25
C PHE A 99 0.43 17.99 24.35
N GLY A 100 0.39 17.19 23.29
CA GLY A 100 -0.32 15.91 23.23
C GLY A 100 0.21 15.00 22.12
N GLY A 101 0.00 13.70 22.27
CA GLY A 101 0.33 12.71 21.24
C GLY A 101 -0.89 12.37 20.37
N GLN A 102 -0.66 12.08 19.09
CA GLN A 102 -1.67 11.63 18.12
C GLN A 102 -1.17 10.35 17.42
N GLY A 103 -2.11 9.56 16.89
CA GLY A 103 -1.85 8.28 16.22
C GLY A 103 -1.17 7.29 17.15
N ASP A 104 -1.89 6.87 18.19
CA ASP A 104 -1.36 5.90 19.14
C ASP A 104 -1.25 4.51 18.51
N PHE A 105 -0.08 3.91 18.69
CA PHE A 105 0.09 2.51 18.34
C PHE A 105 -0.68 1.65 19.35
N LEU A 106 -1.16 0.47 18.91
CA LEU A 106 -1.78 -0.52 19.82
C LEU A 106 -0.79 -1.02 20.88
N GLU A 107 0.52 -0.92 20.59
CA GLU A 107 1.60 -1.28 21.49
C GLU A 107 1.92 -0.18 22.51
N TYR A 108 2.31 -0.60 23.71
CA TYR A 108 2.72 0.28 24.80
C TYR A 108 3.96 -0.29 25.49
N TYR A 109 4.70 0.58 26.15
CA TYR A 109 5.94 0.21 26.82
C TYR A 109 5.77 0.18 28.33
N ASN A 110 6.39 -0.81 28.96
CA ASN A 110 6.53 -0.89 30.41
C ASN A 110 8.03 -0.76 30.74
N TYR A 111 8.36 0.15 31.64
CA TYR A 111 9.74 0.42 32.03
C TYR A 111 9.92 0.02 33.49
N PHE A 112 10.91 -0.84 33.76
CA PHE A 112 11.35 -1.23 35.10
C PHE A 112 12.86 -0.93 35.22
N LEU A 113 13.21 0.36 35.23
CA LEU A 113 14.59 0.80 35.13
C LEU A 113 15.27 0.85 36.51
N GLY A 114 16.25 -0.04 36.72
CA GLY A 114 17.06 -0.06 37.94
C GLY A 114 16.28 -0.42 39.21
N ASN A 115 16.84 -0.07 40.38
CA ASN A 115 16.27 -0.36 41.70
C ASN A 115 15.44 0.79 42.29
N ASP A 116 15.15 1.84 41.52
CA ASP A 116 14.32 2.98 41.90
C ASP A 116 12.88 2.75 41.41
N PRO A 117 11.92 2.39 42.30
CA PRO A 117 10.55 2.12 41.89
C PRO A 117 9.82 3.36 41.33
N SER A 118 10.33 4.57 41.55
CA SER A 118 9.74 5.78 40.97
C SER A 118 9.94 5.88 39.46
N LYS A 119 10.94 5.17 38.91
CA LYS A 119 11.19 5.04 37.47
C LYS A 119 10.49 3.82 36.86
N TRP A 120 9.66 3.11 37.63
CA TRP A 120 8.88 1.97 37.15
C TRP A 120 7.51 2.43 36.69
N VAL A 121 7.28 2.47 35.37
CA VAL A 121 6.03 2.95 34.79
C VAL A 121 5.44 1.91 33.84
N GLY A 122 4.13 1.73 33.93
CA GLY A 122 3.36 0.87 33.03
C GLY A 122 2.53 1.66 32.02
N GLY A 123 2.31 1.07 30.85
CA GLY A 123 1.43 1.64 29.83
C GLY A 123 1.90 3.01 29.32
N ALA A 124 3.20 3.17 29.04
CA ALA A 124 3.70 4.35 28.33
C ALA A 124 3.33 4.22 26.85
N LYS A 125 2.46 5.11 26.37
CA LYS A 125 2.01 5.14 24.99
C LYS A 125 3.12 5.55 24.03
N ASN A 126 3.00 5.06 22.80
CA ASN A 126 3.85 5.43 21.68
C ASN A 126 2.98 6.13 20.63
N PHE A 127 3.44 7.29 20.14
CA PHE A 127 2.69 8.14 19.22
C PHE A 127 3.46 8.34 17.91
N ASN A 128 2.77 8.34 16.77
CA ASN A 128 3.39 8.72 15.50
C ASN A 128 3.66 10.24 15.43
N LYS A 129 2.86 11.04 16.13
CA LYS A 129 2.93 12.51 16.15
C LYS A 129 2.83 13.08 17.54
N VAL A 130 3.52 14.19 17.78
CA VAL A 130 3.40 15.01 18.99
C VAL A 130 3.13 16.45 18.58
N TYR A 131 2.05 17.03 19.11
CA TYR A 131 1.68 18.42 18.86
C TYR A 131 1.96 19.27 20.10
N TYR A 132 2.43 20.49 19.86
CA TYR A 132 2.46 21.58 20.82
C TYR A 132 1.61 22.72 20.29
N THR A 133 0.59 23.15 21.05
CA THR A 133 -0.37 24.15 20.58
C THR A 133 -0.06 25.54 21.13
N ASN A 134 -0.18 26.54 20.26
CA ASN A 134 0.03 27.96 20.53
C ASN A 134 1.44 28.21 21.12
N VAL A 135 2.45 27.60 20.52
CA VAL A 135 3.86 27.73 20.92
C VAL A 135 4.35 29.17 20.80
N TYR A 136 3.86 29.89 19.79
CA TYR A 136 3.87 31.34 19.68
C TYR A 136 2.43 31.80 19.38
N PRO A 137 2.09 33.09 19.52
CA PRO A 137 0.75 33.57 19.19
C PRO A 137 0.32 33.14 17.78
N HIS A 138 -0.74 32.32 17.70
CA HIS A 138 -1.28 31.77 16.45
C HIS A 138 -0.35 30.78 15.72
N ILE A 139 0.65 30.20 16.38
CA ILE A 139 1.56 29.20 15.79
C ILE A 139 1.52 27.92 16.63
N ASP A 140 1.21 26.79 16.01
CA ASP A 140 1.38 25.46 16.59
C ASP A 140 2.67 24.81 16.06
N LEU A 141 3.14 23.76 16.73
CA LEU A 141 4.31 22.97 16.36
C LEU A 141 3.95 21.49 16.38
N GLU A 142 4.25 20.80 15.29
CA GLU A 142 4.06 19.35 15.15
C GLU A 142 5.44 18.69 15.04
N TYR A 143 5.62 17.56 15.72
CA TYR A 143 6.73 16.64 15.54
C TYR A 143 6.18 15.31 15.04
N GLU A 144 6.87 14.70 14.08
CA GLU A 144 6.43 13.47 13.43
C GLU A 144 7.59 12.48 13.29
N ALA A 145 7.30 11.20 13.58
CA ALA A 145 8.19 10.08 13.33
C ALA A 145 7.58 9.23 12.21
N ILE A 146 8.25 9.19 11.06
CA ILE A 146 7.81 8.42 9.88
C ILE A 146 8.94 7.47 9.51
N ASP A 147 8.69 6.16 9.65
CA ASP A 147 9.70 5.11 9.47
C ASP A 147 10.97 5.39 10.30
N LEU A 148 12.13 5.53 9.64
CA LEU A 148 13.43 5.85 10.26
C LEU A 148 13.74 7.37 10.28
N ARG A 149 12.75 8.25 10.03
CA ARG A 149 12.94 9.70 9.89
C ARG A 149 12.21 10.51 10.98
N PHE A 150 12.81 11.62 11.38
CA PHE A 150 12.25 12.63 12.29
C PHE A 150 11.96 13.93 11.53
N LYS A 151 10.77 14.50 11.68
CA LYS A 151 10.35 15.79 11.09
C LYS A 151 9.69 16.70 12.13
N TYR A 152 9.72 18.00 11.89
CA TYR A 152 8.95 18.99 12.66
C TYR A 152 8.37 20.08 11.75
N ASN A 153 7.19 20.59 12.09
CA ASN A 153 6.42 21.55 11.28
C ASN A 153 5.88 22.69 12.16
N PHE A 154 6.04 23.95 11.72
CA PHE A 154 5.33 25.09 12.30
C PHE A 154 4.03 25.35 11.53
N ILE A 155 2.90 25.35 12.24
CA ILE A 155 1.57 25.58 11.65
C ILE A 155 1.14 27.01 12.01
N LEU A 156 1.13 27.90 11.02
CA LEU A 156 0.80 29.31 11.20
C LEU A 156 -0.70 29.54 10.92
N HIS A 157 -1.47 29.88 11.94
CA HIS A 157 -2.89 30.25 11.83
C HIS A 157 -3.07 31.73 11.44
N PRO A 158 -4.26 32.15 10.97
CA PRO A 158 -4.52 33.56 10.64
C PRO A 158 -4.16 34.51 11.80
N GLY A 159 -3.27 35.47 11.53
CA GLY A 159 -2.75 36.42 12.52
C GLY A 159 -1.36 36.08 13.09
N ALA A 160 -0.76 34.95 12.71
CA ALA A 160 0.60 34.56 13.08
C ALA A 160 1.68 35.48 12.47
N ASP A 161 2.74 35.76 13.23
CA ASP A 161 3.96 36.43 12.74
C ASP A 161 5.12 35.43 12.66
N ILE A 162 5.56 35.14 11.44
CA ILE A 162 6.71 34.25 11.16
C ILE A 162 8.01 34.69 11.87
N ASN A 163 8.14 35.97 12.22
CA ASN A 163 9.30 36.48 12.94
C ASN A 163 9.34 36.08 14.42
N ASP A 164 8.24 35.54 14.95
CA ASP A 164 8.22 35.01 16.32
C ASP A 164 9.02 33.70 16.44
N ILE A 165 9.14 32.94 15.35
CA ILE A 165 9.90 31.68 15.33
C ILE A 165 11.40 31.97 15.38
N LYS A 166 12.03 31.62 16.50
CA LYS A 166 13.45 31.85 16.77
C LYS A 166 14.11 30.57 17.27
N ILE A 167 14.96 29.97 16.45
CA ILE A 167 15.67 28.73 16.75
C ILE A 167 17.10 29.08 17.17
N GLU A 168 17.51 28.64 18.35
CA GLU A 168 18.89 28.68 18.84
C GLU A 168 19.44 27.25 18.86
N ILE A 169 20.62 27.04 18.27
CA ILE A 169 21.29 25.74 18.28
C ILE A 169 22.40 25.76 19.33
N LEU A 170 22.29 24.84 20.29
CA LEU A 170 23.23 24.64 21.38
C LEU A 170 23.92 23.27 21.23
N GLY A 171 25.10 23.14 21.84
CA GLY A 171 25.85 21.87 21.80
C GLY A 171 26.43 21.57 20.41
N SER A 172 26.88 22.62 19.70
CA SER A 172 27.52 22.52 18.39
C SER A 172 28.90 23.17 18.41
N ASP A 173 29.86 22.66 17.63
CA ASP A 173 31.18 23.28 17.47
C ASP A 173 31.11 24.52 16.56
N SER A 174 30.23 24.51 15.57
CA SER A 174 29.86 25.68 14.75
C SER A 174 28.54 25.44 14.02
N VAL A 175 27.82 26.51 13.66
CA VAL A 175 26.56 26.44 12.91
C VAL A 175 26.64 27.33 11.67
N HIS A 176 26.45 26.70 10.52
CA HIS A 176 26.37 27.36 9.21
C HIS A 176 24.92 27.32 8.73
N VAL A 177 24.40 28.48 8.33
CA VAL A 177 23.02 28.60 7.83
C VAL A 177 23.07 29.14 6.41
N SER A 178 22.51 28.40 5.46
CA SER A 178 22.18 28.87 4.12
C SER A 178 20.66 28.99 3.99
N SER A 179 20.16 29.55 2.89
CA SER A 179 18.71 29.67 2.65
C SER A 179 17.95 28.35 2.73
N GLU A 180 18.59 27.22 2.46
CA GLU A 180 17.92 25.90 2.37
C GLU A 180 18.43 24.91 3.41
N ARG A 181 19.44 25.25 4.22
CA ARG A 181 20.09 24.28 5.10
C ARG A 181 20.65 24.91 6.37
N ILE A 182 20.50 24.19 7.47
CA ILE A 182 21.26 24.41 8.69
C ILE A 182 22.27 23.26 8.81
N SER A 183 23.55 23.59 8.85
CA SER A 183 24.63 22.62 9.02
C SER A 183 25.35 22.87 10.34
N VAL A 184 25.30 21.88 11.22
CA VAL A 184 25.83 21.88 12.58
C VAL A 184 27.08 21.01 12.61
N ALA A 185 28.23 21.60 12.93
CA ALA A 185 29.46 20.85 13.11
C ALA A 185 29.43 20.10 14.45
N THR A 186 29.72 18.80 14.37
CA THR A 186 29.80 17.91 15.54
C THR A 186 31.14 17.18 15.51
N ARG A 187 31.55 16.65 16.66
CA ARG A 187 32.69 15.72 16.77
C ARG A 187 32.63 14.48 15.86
N PHE A 188 31.46 14.12 15.33
CA PHE A 188 31.27 12.99 14.41
C PHE A 188 31.15 13.42 12.94
N GLY A 189 31.35 14.71 12.65
CA GLY A 189 31.16 15.29 11.32
C GLY A 189 30.03 16.31 11.29
N MET A 190 29.63 16.71 10.08
CA MET A 190 28.55 17.67 9.89
C MET A 190 27.19 16.98 10.01
N TYR A 191 26.39 17.40 10.99
CA TYR A 191 24.95 17.14 11.02
C TYR A 191 24.25 18.24 10.24
N SER A 192 23.28 17.92 9.37
CA SER A 192 22.60 18.96 8.60
C SER A 192 21.12 18.68 8.45
N GLU A 193 20.36 19.76 8.43
CA GLU A 193 18.93 19.78 8.26
C GLU A 193 18.57 20.66 7.07
N VAL A 194 17.66 20.18 6.24
CA VAL A 194 17.20 20.87 5.03
C VAL A 194 15.86 21.57 5.30
N MET A 195 15.63 22.70 4.66
CA MET A 195 14.37 23.43 4.73
C MET A 195 13.21 22.51 4.33
N PRO A 196 12.21 22.30 5.20
CA PRO A 196 11.03 21.52 4.83
C PRO A 196 10.16 22.27 3.80
N ILE A 197 9.44 21.49 2.99
CA ILE A 197 8.42 22.01 2.07
C ILE A 197 7.39 22.78 2.90
N SER A 198 7.25 24.07 2.63
CA SER A 198 6.32 24.96 3.32
C SER A 198 5.16 25.30 2.39
N TYR A 199 3.93 25.37 2.90
CA TYR A 199 2.74 25.61 2.08
C TYR A 199 1.71 26.49 2.82
N GLU A 200 0.93 27.26 2.07
CA GLU A 200 -0.29 27.92 2.55
C GLU A 200 -1.50 27.01 2.35
N VAL A 201 -2.46 27.06 3.28
CA VAL A 201 -3.72 26.33 3.16
C VAL A 201 -4.86 27.31 2.97
N HIS A 202 -5.52 27.30 1.81
CA HIS A 202 -6.74 28.08 1.55
C HIS A 202 -7.87 27.12 1.21
N ASN A 203 -8.95 27.11 2.00
CA ASN A 203 -10.06 26.16 1.84
C ASN A 203 -9.61 24.69 1.67
N GLU A 204 -8.62 24.29 2.48
CA GLU A 204 -8.01 22.93 2.49
C GLU A 204 -7.08 22.59 1.31
N GLU A 205 -6.87 23.50 0.34
CA GLU A 205 -5.86 23.37 -0.73
C GLU A 205 -4.47 23.85 -0.27
N LYS A 206 -3.41 23.07 -0.53
CA LYS A 206 -2.02 23.41 -0.16
C LYS A 206 -1.26 24.06 -1.31
N THR A 207 -0.87 25.33 -1.18
CA THR A 207 0.00 26.03 -2.14
C THR A 207 1.40 26.15 -1.58
N GLN A 208 2.39 25.48 -2.19
CA GLN A 208 3.77 25.57 -1.72
C GLN A 208 4.32 27.00 -1.79
N ILE A 209 4.88 27.48 -0.67
CA ILE A 209 5.54 28.76 -0.55
C ILE A 209 7.04 28.58 -0.40
N LYS A 210 7.81 29.45 -1.07
CA LYS A 210 9.26 29.44 -0.95
C LYS A 210 9.67 30.02 0.40
N MET A 211 10.11 29.16 1.31
CA MET A 211 10.65 29.54 2.62
C MET A 211 12.17 29.39 2.64
N SER A 212 12.86 30.29 3.33
CA SER A 212 14.32 30.26 3.46
C SER A 212 14.75 30.42 4.92
N TYR A 213 15.79 29.69 5.34
CA TYR A 213 16.41 29.91 6.64
C TYR A 213 17.21 31.20 6.57
N VAL A 214 17.03 32.04 7.57
CA VAL A 214 17.75 33.30 7.68
C VAL A 214 18.38 33.39 9.06
N LYS A 215 19.67 33.67 9.08
CA LYS A 215 20.40 33.94 10.33
C LYS A 215 20.09 35.37 10.78
N LYS A 216 19.37 35.51 11.89
CA LYS A 216 18.97 36.79 12.51
C LYS A 216 19.77 36.99 13.80
N GLY A 217 21.05 37.37 13.66
CA GLY A 217 21.97 37.49 14.79
C GLY A 217 22.34 36.11 15.36
N ASP A 218 21.97 35.86 16.61
CA ASP A 218 22.24 34.60 17.33
C ASP A 218 21.18 33.51 17.05
N PHE A 219 20.08 33.86 16.36
CA PHE A 219 18.98 32.94 16.09
C PHE A 219 18.82 32.63 14.60
N ILE A 220 18.18 31.51 14.31
CA ILE A 220 17.75 31.10 12.99
C ILE A 220 16.23 31.29 12.93
N GLY A 221 15.76 31.98 11.90
CA GLY A 221 14.34 32.14 11.61
C GLY A 221 14.05 31.87 10.14
N PHE A 222 12.84 32.23 9.71
CA PHE A 222 12.37 31.99 8.35
C PHE A 222 12.06 33.30 7.58
N GLU A 223 12.08 33.25 6.24
CA GLU A 223 11.64 34.31 5.32
C GLU A 223 10.95 33.75 4.06
N THR A 224 9.97 34.46 3.47
CA THR A 224 9.26 34.08 2.21
C THR A 224 8.88 35.32 1.33
N PRO A 225 8.98 35.25 -0.02
CA PRO A 225 8.59 36.33 -0.94
C PRO A 225 7.19 36.25 -1.58
N PHE A 226 6.38 35.20 -1.36
CA PHE A 226 5.04 35.05 -1.99
C PHE A 226 3.95 34.62 -0.99
N PHE A 227 2.81 35.34 -1.06
CA PHE A 227 1.44 34.82 -0.93
C PHE A 227 0.75 35.17 -2.27
N LYS A 228 0.71 34.26 -3.27
CA LYS A 228 -0.16 34.31 -4.50
C LYS A 228 0.05 33.16 -5.51
N ASN A 229 -1.07 32.59 -5.96
CA ASN A 229 -1.34 31.44 -6.85
C ASN A 229 -0.51 31.32 -8.17
N LYS A 230 0.07 30.12 -8.37
CA LYS A 230 0.12 29.29 -9.60
C LYS A 230 0.90 28.01 -9.25
N VAL A 231 0.29 26.84 -9.41
CA VAL A 231 0.83 25.53 -8.99
C VAL A 231 2.14 25.25 -9.73
N LYS A 232 3.22 25.09 -8.95
CA LYS A 232 4.51 24.58 -9.40
C LYS A 232 4.67 23.20 -8.78
N THR A 233 4.83 22.18 -9.60
CA THR A 233 5.19 20.82 -9.16
C THR A 233 6.66 20.82 -8.72
N VAL A 234 6.94 20.32 -7.51
CA VAL A 234 8.30 20.12 -7.00
C VAL A 234 8.51 18.63 -6.82
N ILE A 235 9.60 18.11 -7.41
CA ILE A 235 10.01 16.72 -7.31
C ILE A 235 11.09 16.63 -6.22
N ASP A 236 10.87 15.82 -5.17
CA ASP A 236 11.95 15.38 -4.26
C ASP A 236 12.38 13.94 -4.62
N PRO A 237 13.44 13.78 -5.43
CA PRO A 237 13.87 12.47 -5.90
C PRO A 237 14.34 11.57 -4.75
N GLU A 238 13.64 10.46 -4.52
CA GLU A 238 14.00 9.49 -3.49
C GLU A 238 14.80 8.33 -4.11
N LEU A 239 16.07 8.22 -3.74
CA LEU A 239 16.84 7.00 -3.97
C LEU A 239 16.29 5.93 -3.01
N ILE A 240 15.38 5.10 -3.51
CA ILE A 240 14.74 4.01 -2.74
C ILE A 240 15.83 3.06 -2.26
N PHE A 241 16.65 2.56 -3.19
CA PHE A 241 17.86 1.83 -2.83
C PHE A 241 18.92 1.86 -3.91
N SER A 242 20.16 1.58 -3.50
CA SER A 242 21.25 1.25 -4.41
C SER A 242 22.16 0.21 -3.76
N THR A 243 22.51 -0.84 -4.50
CA THR A 243 23.24 -2.01 -3.98
C THR A 243 24.22 -2.54 -5.01
N TYR A 244 25.30 -3.17 -4.56
CA TYR A 244 26.04 -4.13 -5.37
C TYR A 244 25.32 -5.48 -5.36
N SER A 245 25.65 -6.32 -6.33
CA SER A 245 25.18 -7.71 -6.39
C SER A 245 25.66 -8.61 -5.26
N GLY A 246 26.76 -8.26 -4.57
CA GLY A 246 27.39 -9.16 -3.60
C GLY A 246 28.20 -10.29 -4.24
N SER A 247 28.43 -10.24 -5.55
CA SER A 247 29.29 -11.19 -6.27
C SER A 247 30.76 -11.00 -5.90
N SER A 248 31.48 -12.11 -5.69
CA SER A 248 32.93 -12.12 -5.48
C SER A 248 33.73 -12.50 -6.72
N VAL A 249 33.04 -12.87 -7.82
CA VAL A 249 33.58 -12.86 -9.18
C VAL A 249 33.15 -11.58 -9.88
N ASP A 250 33.84 -11.22 -10.96
CA ASP A 250 33.39 -10.11 -11.79
C ASP A 250 31.99 -10.41 -12.33
N ASN A 251 31.18 -9.36 -12.39
CA ASN A 251 29.91 -9.35 -13.08
C ASN A 251 29.58 -7.94 -13.56
N PHE A 252 28.75 -7.86 -14.59
CA PHE A 252 28.51 -6.67 -15.40
C PHE A 252 27.00 -6.47 -15.56
N GLY A 253 26.52 -5.21 -15.50
CA GLY A 253 25.12 -4.84 -15.65
C GLY A 253 24.71 -4.55 -17.10
N PHE A 254 23.49 -4.94 -17.46
CA PHE A 254 22.93 -4.75 -18.80
C PHE A 254 21.57 -4.05 -18.73
N THR A 255 20.59 -4.77 -18.18
CA THR A 255 19.16 -4.44 -18.26
C THR A 255 18.51 -4.60 -16.90
N ALA A 256 17.46 -3.84 -16.63
CA ALA A 256 16.66 -3.99 -15.42
C ALA A 256 15.17 -3.80 -15.68
N THR A 257 14.36 -4.48 -14.87
CA THR A 257 12.90 -4.40 -14.88
C THR A 257 12.35 -4.56 -13.47
N TYR A 258 11.02 -4.58 -13.32
CA TYR A 258 10.32 -4.65 -12.04
C TYR A 258 9.13 -5.61 -12.08
N ASP A 259 8.67 -6.08 -10.92
CA ASP A 259 7.39 -6.79 -10.78
C ASP A 259 6.30 -5.94 -10.12
N THR A 260 5.09 -6.49 -10.00
CA THR A 260 3.93 -5.80 -9.42
C THR A 260 4.11 -5.41 -7.94
N ALA A 261 5.04 -6.06 -7.23
CA ALA A 261 5.40 -5.72 -5.86
C ALA A 261 6.51 -4.65 -5.79
N GLY A 262 7.00 -4.17 -6.94
CA GLY A 262 8.06 -3.18 -7.04
C GLY A 262 9.46 -3.74 -6.75
N ASN A 263 9.65 -5.06 -6.81
CA ASN A 263 10.97 -5.68 -6.70
C ASN A 263 11.78 -5.38 -7.97
N LEU A 264 13.08 -5.08 -7.82
CA LEU A 264 13.96 -4.85 -8.96
C LEU A 264 14.55 -6.18 -9.44
N TYR A 265 14.46 -6.42 -10.75
CA TYR A 265 15.20 -7.47 -11.44
C TYR A 265 16.35 -6.83 -12.21
N SER A 266 17.56 -7.32 -11.96
CA SER A 266 18.77 -6.92 -12.66
C SER A 266 19.27 -8.09 -13.50
N GLY A 267 19.40 -7.85 -14.80
CA GLY A 267 20.03 -8.73 -15.75
C GLY A 267 21.43 -8.25 -16.09
N GLY A 268 22.37 -9.18 -16.08
CA GLY A 268 23.74 -8.93 -16.44
C GLY A 268 24.45 -10.21 -16.83
N ILE A 269 25.77 -10.18 -16.84
CA ILE A 269 26.60 -11.36 -17.05
C ILE A 269 27.58 -11.53 -15.89
N ALA A 270 27.91 -12.77 -15.57
CA ALA A 270 28.90 -13.12 -14.55
C ALA A 270 30.03 -13.94 -15.15
N THR A 271 31.21 -13.79 -14.57
CA THR A 271 32.45 -14.40 -15.06
C THR A 271 32.73 -15.74 -14.38
N THR A 272 33.53 -16.59 -15.02
CA THR A 272 34.18 -17.72 -14.33
C THR A 272 35.13 -17.22 -13.23
N PRO A 273 35.30 -17.95 -12.10
CA PRO A 273 36.34 -17.64 -11.12
C PRO A 273 37.73 -17.58 -11.76
N TYR A 274 38.48 -16.49 -11.51
CA TYR A 274 39.84 -16.30 -12.00
C TYR A 274 40.86 -17.22 -11.30
N SER A 275 42.02 -17.45 -11.92
CA SER A 275 43.14 -18.18 -11.31
C SER A 275 43.63 -17.54 -10.00
N ASP A 276 43.55 -16.21 -9.91
CA ASP A 276 43.97 -15.43 -8.74
C ASP A 276 42.89 -15.37 -7.65
N PHE A 277 41.64 -15.70 -7.99
CA PHE A 277 40.49 -15.81 -7.07
C PHE A 277 39.70 -17.11 -7.33
N PRO A 278 40.33 -18.29 -7.14
CA PRO A 278 39.76 -19.57 -7.56
C PRO A 278 38.52 -20.00 -6.75
N PHE A 279 38.22 -19.29 -5.65
CA PHE A 279 37.06 -19.52 -4.79
C PHE A 279 36.01 -18.41 -4.91
N GLY A 280 36.13 -17.51 -5.90
CA GLY A 280 35.11 -16.51 -6.20
C GLY A 280 33.77 -17.19 -6.53
N LYS A 281 32.67 -16.56 -6.10
CA LYS A 281 31.30 -17.01 -6.33
C LYS A 281 30.37 -15.84 -6.61
N TYR A 282 29.48 -16.02 -7.58
CA TYR A 282 28.25 -15.24 -7.72
C TYR A 282 27.26 -15.66 -6.60
N PRO A 283 26.43 -14.75 -6.06
CA PRO A 283 25.66 -14.97 -4.84
C PRO A 283 24.32 -15.68 -5.12
N VAL A 284 24.38 -16.80 -5.84
CA VAL A 284 23.21 -17.62 -6.14
C VAL A 284 22.48 -18.02 -4.86
N THR A 285 21.15 -17.97 -4.87
CA THR A 285 20.34 -18.31 -3.70
C THR A 285 19.99 -19.81 -3.67
N ALA A 286 19.73 -20.33 -2.47
CA ALA A 286 19.31 -21.72 -2.30
C ALA A 286 17.98 -21.97 -3.03
N GLY A 287 17.93 -22.98 -3.91
CA GLY A 287 16.74 -23.32 -4.68
C GLY A 287 16.57 -22.54 -5.98
N ALA A 288 17.45 -21.58 -6.28
CA ALA A 288 17.49 -20.91 -7.58
C ALA A 288 17.66 -21.92 -8.73
N TYR A 289 17.13 -21.59 -9.90
CA TYR A 289 17.11 -22.45 -11.09
C TYR A 289 18.49 -23.05 -11.40
N ASN A 290 19.52 -22.21 -11.47
CA ASN A 290 20.89 -22.66 -11.66
C ASN A 290 21.85 -21.96 -10.70
N GLN A 291 22.58 -22.77 -9.96
CA GLN A 291 23.52 -22.34 -8.93
C GLN A 291 24.98 -22.42 -9.37
N THR A 292 25.23 -22.84 -10.61
CA THR A 292 26.58 -23.06 -11.14
C THR A 292 26.76 -22.36 -12.47
N PHE A 293 27.94 -21.79 -12.67
CA PHE A 293 28.40 -21.28 -13.95
C PHE A 293 28.63 -22.46 -14.91
N ASN A 294 28.08 -22.38 -16.12
CA ASN A 294 27.94 -23.53 -17.04
C ASN A 294 29.04 -23.63 -18.10
N GLY A 295 29.79 -22.55 -18.36
CA GLY A 295 30.90 -22.54 -19.30
C GLY A 295 31.09 -21.19 -19.98
N GLY A 296 31.89 -21.16 -21.05
CA GLY A 296 32.25 -19.92 -21.72
C GLY A 296 33.07 -18.97 -20.87
N THR A 297 33.08 -17.72 -21.28
CA THR A 297 33.62 -16.59 -20.53
C THR A 297 32.52 -16.00 -19.65
N TRP A 298 31.29 -15.92 -20.18
CA TRP A 298 30.16 -15.23 -19.55
C TRP A 298 28.85 -16.02 -19.60
N ASP A 299 28.18 -16.15 -18.46
CA ASP A 299 26.80 -16.64 -18.36
C ASP A 299 25.90 -15.47 -17.94
N ILE A 300 24.61 -15.52 -18.34
CA ILE A 300 23.62 -14.56 -17.86
C ILE A 300 23.46 -14.73 -16.34
N ALA A 301 23.41 -13.61 -15.65
CA ALA A 301 23.23 -13.48 -14.22
C ALA A 301 21.98 -12.65 -13.94
N ILE A 302 21.00 -13.24 -13.24
CA ILE A 302 19.75 -12.57 -12.86
C ILE A 302 19.73 -12.41 -11.34
N ASN A 303 19.52 -11.18 -10.87
CA ASN A 303 19.24 -10.85 -9.48
C ASN A 303 17.79 -10.34 -9.33
N LYS A 304 17.07 -10.77 -8.30
CA LYS A 304 15.82 -10.15 -7.85
C LYS A 304 16.03 -9.59 -6.43
N TYR A 305 15.89 -8.28 -6.27
CA TYR A 305 15.97 -7.61 -4.97
C TYR A 305 14.59 -7.28 -4.43
N SER A 306 14.44 -7.23 -3.11
CA SER A 306 13.24 -6.67 -2.49
C SER A 306 13.00 -5.22 -2.91
N ALA A 307 11.76 -4.75 -2.80
CA ALA A 307 11.37 -3.40 -3.24
C ALA A 307 12.17 -2.26 -2.60
N ASP A 308 12.73 -2.49 -1.39
CA ASP A 308 13.59 -1.62 -0.61
C ASP A 308 15.10 -1.95 -0.75
N GLY A 309 15.46 -2.96 -1.53
CA GLY A 309 16.83 -3.40 -1.79
C GLY A 309 17.57 -4.03 -0.60
N SER A 310 16.90 -4.26 0.53
CA SER A 310 17.53 -4.81 1.73
C SER A 310 17.83 -6.31 1.62
N ALA A 311 17.11 -7.03 0.75
CA ALA A 311 17.26 -8.46 0.54
C ALA A 311 17.46 -8.81 -0.95
N LEU A 312 18.34 -9.77 -1.21
CA LEU A 312 18.39 -10.51 -2.47
C LEU A 312 17.40 -11.68 -2.37
N ILE A 313 16.23 -11.55 -3.00
CA ILE A 313 15.16 -12.55 -2.98
C ILE A 313 15.63 -13.81 -3.71
N TYR A 314 16.16 -13.66 -4.92
CA TYR A 314 16.87 -14.73 -5.59
C TYR A 314 17.98 -14.22 -6.50
N ALA A 315 18.98 -15.07 -6.75
CA ALA A 315 19.93 -14.90 -7.83
C ALA A 315 20.24 -16.24 -8.50
N THR A 316 20.32 -16.24 -9.82
CA THR A 316 20.52 -17.45 -10.63
C THR A 316 21.42 -17.17 -11.82
N TYR A 317 22.15 -18.20 -12.26
CA TYR A 317 22.73 -18.23 -13.60
C TYR A 317 21.69 -18.66 -14.64
N LEU A 318 21.94 -18.32 -15.90
CA LEU A 318 21.23 -18.80 -17.07
C LEU A 318 22.21 -18.85 -18.25
N GLY A 319 22.44 -20.03 -18.81
CA GLY A 319 23.43 -20.18 -19.88
C GLY A 319 23.83 -21.63 -20.12
N GLY A 320 24.66 -21.83 -21.14
CA GLY A 320 25.22 -23.10 -21.57
C GLY A 320 26.75 -23.13 -21.49
N THR A 321 27.40 -23.78 -22.45
CA THR A 321 28.87 -24.00 -22.41
C THR A 321 29.69 -22.89 -23.05
N LYS A 322 29.04 -21.87 -23.64
CA LYS A 322 29.67 -20.70 -24.26
C LYS A 322 29.03 -19.42 -23.73
N ASP A 323 29.25 -18.30 -24.42
CA ASP A 323 28.82 -16.98 -23.96
C ASP A 323 27.33 -16.73 -24.21
N ASP A 324 26.66 -16.20 -23.20
CA ASP A 324 25.22 -15.91 -23.15
C ASP A 324 24.97 -14.50 -22.56
N TYR A 325 24.10 -13.70 -23.20
CA TYR A 325 23.91 -12.28 -22.87
C TYR A 325 22.43 -11.90 -22.74
N PRO A 326 22.01 -11.17 -21.69
CA PRO A 326 20.67 -10.60 -21.60
C PRO A 326 20.60 -9.25 -22.32
N HIS A 327 19.47 -8.96 -22.98
CA HIS A 327 19.26 -7.72 -23.73
C HIS A 327 18.10 -6.92 -23.14
N SER A 328 16.94 -7.54 -22.96
CA SER A 328 15.81 -6.89 -22.28
C SER A 328 15.06 -7.87 -21.39
N LEU A 329 14.46 -7.33 -20.34
CA LEU A 329 13.69 -8.04 -19.33
C LEU A 329 12.28 -7.44 -19.23
N ILE A 330 11.27 -8.29 -19.08
CA ILE A 330 9.91 -7.88 -18.73
C ILE A 330 9.28 -8.92 -17.79
N VAL A 331 8.38 -8.48 -16.91
CA VAL A 331 7.66 -9.36 -15.99
C VAL A 331 6.19 -9.35 -16.39
N ASP A 332 5.57 -10.52 -16.48
CA ASP A 332 4.15 -10.63 -16.78
C ASP A 332 3.25 -10.45 -15.54
N GLU A 333 1.93 -10.50 -15.73
CA GLU A 333 0.95 -10.37 -14.65
C GLU A 333 1.03 -11.49 -13.60
N ASN A 334 1.59 -12.65 -13.94
CA ASN A 334 1.83 -13.75 -13.01
C ASN A 334 3.13 -13.58 -12.19
N ASN A 335 3.80 -12.43 -12.35
CA ASN A 335 5.13 -12.12 -11.82
C ASN A 335 6.23 -13.06 -12.35
N GLU A 336 6.04 -13.66 -13.53
CA GLU A 336 7.02 -14.49 -14.21
C GLU A 336 7.96 -13.60 -15.05
N LEU A 337 9.28 -13.79 -14.91
CA LEU A 337 10.29 -12.99 -15.61
C LEU A 337 10.55 -13.56 -17.00
N ILE A 338 10.35 -12.76 -18.04
CA ILE A 338 10.75 -13.03 -19.41
C ILE A 338 12.11 -12.35 -19.66
N VAL A 339 13.04 -13.12 -20.21
CA VAL A 339 14.39 -12.71 -20.61
C VAL A 339 14.51 -12.87 -22.11
N PHE A 340 14.74 -11.76 -22.81
CA PHE A 340 15.22 -11.76 -24.20
C PHE A 340 16.74 -11.54 -24.19
N GLY A 341 17.44 -12.29 -25.03
CA GLY A 341 18.89 -12.12 -25.19
C GLY A 341 19.47 -12.86 -26.38
N SER A 342 20.78 -13.10 -26.35
CA SER A 342 21.47 -13.90 -27.35
C SER A 342 22.41 -14.94 -26.74
N THR A 343 22.62 -16.04 -27.45
CA THR A 343 23.41 -17.20 -27.00
C THR A 343 24.30 -17.74 -28.10
N SER A 344 25.54 -18.09 -27.74
CA SER A 344 26.46 -18.86 -28.59
C SER A 344 26.55 -20.34 -28.15
N SER A 345 25.76 -20.72 -27.15
CA SER A 345 25.72 -22.01 -26.49
C SER A 345 24.77 -22.97 -27.20
N SER A 346 25.31 -23.97 -27.88
CA SER A 346 24.49 -25.03 -28.52
C SER A 346 23.71 -25.90 -27.53
N ASN A 347 24.00 -25.77 -26.23
CA ASN A 347 23.36 -26.47 -25.13
C ASN A 347 22.65 -25.52 -24.16
N TYR A 348 22.30 -24.31 -24.60
CA TYR A 348 21.46 -23.40 -23.82
C TYR A 348 20.15 -24.11 -23.39
N PRO A 349 19.68 -23.91 -22.15
CA PRO A 349 18.53 -24.66 -21.64
C PRO A 349 17.23 -24.28 -22.35
N THR A 350 16.61 -25.23 -23.06
CA THR A 350 15.28 -25.06 -23.69
C THR A 350 14.25 -26.01 -23.08
N THR A 351 12.97 -25.62 -23.12
CA THR A 351 11.87 -26.45 -22.58
C THR A 351 11.27 -27.38 -23.64
N ALA A 352 10.55 -28.41 -23.17
CA ALA A 352 9.88 -29.36 -24.06
C ALA A 352 8.75 -28.69 -24.84
N GLY A 353 8.74 -28.87 -26.16
CA GLY A 353 7.73 -28.30 -27.05
C GLY A 353 7.95 -26.83 -27.38
N ALA A 354 9.08 -26.24 -26.97
CA ALA A 354 9.49 -24.90 -27.39
C ALA A 354 9.55 -24.77 -28.91
N VAL A 355 9.36 -23.54 -29.42
CA VAL A 355 9.37 -23.22 -30.86
C VAL A 355 10.60 -23.78 -31.56
N ASP A 356 11.78 -23.53 -31.00
CA ASP A 356 13.03 -24.14 -31.45
C ASP A 356 13.87 -24.56 -30.24
N ARG A 357 14.45 -25.75 -30.35
CA ARG A 357 15.30 -26.38 -29.33
C ARG A 357 16.71 -26.62 -29.85
N THR A 358 17.03 -26.12 -31.04
CA THR A 358 18.31 -26.25 -31.70
C THR A 358 18.94 -24.88 -31.90
N TYR A 359 20.26 -24.83 -31.72
CA TYR A 359 21.09 -23.67 -32.04
C TYR A 359 21.47 -23.73 -33.52
N ASN A 360 21.17 -22.68 -34.27
CA ASN A 360 21.16 -22.67 -35.73
C ASN A 360 22.40 -22.03 -36.37
N GLY A 361 23.17 -21.22 -35.65
CA GLY A 361 24.41 -20.62 -36.15
C GLY A 361 24.91 -19.46 -35.30
N GLY A 362 26.00 -18.80 -35.72
CA GLY A 362 26.58 -17.57 -35.13
C GLY A 362 26.25 -17.29 -33.66
N THR A 363 25.19 -16.51 -33.43
CA THR A 363 24.48 -16.39 -32.16
C THR A 363 22.99 -16.52 -32.44
N ASP A 364 22.25 -17.24 -31.62
CA ASP A 364 20.78 -17.28 -31.73
C ASP A 364 20.15 -16.38 -30.67
N ILE A 365 18.95 -15.87 -30.96
CA ILE A 365 18.12 -15.22 -29.95
C ILE A 365 17.63 -16.28 -28.97
N LEU A 366 17.64 -15.94 -27.68
CA LEU A 366 16.95 -16.68 -26.62
C LEU A 366 15.73 -15.89 -26.15
N VAL A 367 14.66 -16.62 -25.84
CA VAL A 367 13.53 -16.12 -25.06
C VAL A 367 13.26 -17.13 -23.95
N THR A 368 13.44 -16.72 -22.70
CA THR A 368 13.34 -17.57 -21.51
C THR A 368 12.37 -16.98 -20.50
N LYS A 369 11.46 -17.79 -19.98
CA LYS A 369 10.49 -17.42 -18.95
C LYS A 369 10.80 -18.17 -17.65
N PHE A 370 11.09 -17.44 -16.57
CA PHE A 370 11.20 -17.98 -15.21
C PHE A 370 9.86 -17.94 -14.49
N ASN A 371 9.63 -18.89 -13.60
CA ASN A 371 8.55 -18.72 -12.63
C ASN A 371 8.87 -17.55 -11.66
N ALA A 372 7.85 -17.03 -10.97
CA ALA A 372 8.00 -15.85 -10.10
C ALA A 372 9.01 -15.98 -8.95
N THR A 373 9.38 -17.22 -8.60
CA THR A 373 10.35 -17.53 -7.53
C THR A 373 11.78 -17.72 -8.05
N GLY A 374 12.01 -17.71 -9.37
CA GLY A 374 13.32 -17.95 -9.97
C GLY A 374 13.84 -19.38 -9.79
N THR A 375 12.97 -20.33 -9.47
CA THR A 375 13.35 -21.73 -9.14
C THR A 375 13.32 -22.66 -10.35
N ASN A 376 12.60 -22.28 -11.42
CA ASN A 376 12.48 -23.10 -12.63
C ASN A 376 12.19 -22.26 -13.88
N LEU A 377 12.49 -22.82 -15.06
CA LEU A 377 12.02 -22.30 -16.34
C LEU A 377 10.60 -22.80 -16.62
N VAL A 378 9.69 -21.88 -16.86
CA VAL A 378 8.33 -22.16 -17.34
C VAL A 378 8.38 -22.47 -18.83
N ALA A 379 9.15 -21.70 -19.58
CA ALA A 379 9.36 -21.86 -21.01
C ALA A 379 10.74 -21.34 -21.43
N SER A 380 11.35 -21.91 -22.46
CA SER A 380 12.58 -21.35 -23.05
C SER A 380 12.84 -21.92 -24.44
N THR A 381 13.18 -21.04 -25.39
CA THR A 381 13.35 -21.36 -26.82
C THR A 381 14.54 -20.62 -27.43
N PHE A 382 15.10 -21.21 -28.50
CA PHE A 382 15.91 -20.47 -29.47
C PHE A 382 15.02 -19.81 -30.53
N ILE A 383 15.52 -18.77 -31.19
CA ILE A 383 15.00 -18.20 -32.44
C ILE A 383 16.22 -17.71 -33.25
N GLY A 384 16.41 -18.19 -34.48
CA GLY A 384 17.58 -17.77 -35.26
C GLY A 384 17.76 -18.53 -36.56
N GLY A 385 18.75 -18.12 -37.33
CA GLY A 385 19.19 -18.72 -38.57
C GLY A 385 20.67 -19.09 -38.50
N SER A 386 21.37 -18.98 -39.63
CA SER A 386 22.75 -19.51 -39.76
C SER A 386 23.86 -18.56 -39.32
N LYS A 387 23.55 -17.30 -39.02
CA LYS A 387 24.52 -16.24 -38.66
C LYS A 387 24.21 -15.66 -37.28
N ASP A 388 24.66 -14.42 -37.02
CA ASP A 388 24.39 -13.72 -35.77
C ASP A 388 22.97 -13.15 -35.80
N ASP A 389 22.17 -13.57 -34.84
CA ASP A 389 20.80 -13.17 -34.57
C ASP A 389 20.71 -12.54 -33.18
N GLY A 390 19.96 -11.44 -33.09
CA GLY A 390 19.79 -10.65 -31.86
C GLY A 390 20.93 -9.69 -31.55
N VAL A 391 22.07 -9.73 -32.25
CA VAL A 391 23.24 -8.89 -31.98
C VAL A 391 23.53 -7.95 -33.16
N ASN A 392 23.58 -6.65 -32.88
CA ASN A 392 23.82 -5.59 -33.88
C ASN A 392 25.34 -5.39 -34.05
N ARG A 393 25.94 -5.84 -35.14
CA ARG A 393 27.41 -5.85 -35.29
C ARG A 393 27.95 -4.59 -35.98
N TYR A 394 29.20 -4.21 -35.68
CA TYR A 394 29.93 -3.19 -36.44
C TYR A 394 30.29 -3.67 -37.84
N ASP A 395 30.40 -2.74 -38.79
CA ASP A 395 31.07 -3.00 -40.06
C ASP A 395 32.59 -2.76 -39.95
N GLY A 396 33.37 -3.49 -40.75
CA GLY A 396 34.84 -3.38 -40.76
C GLY A 396 35.53 -4.34 -39.81
N SER A 397 36.80 -4.06 -39.45
CA SER A 397 37.58 -4.88 -38.52
C SER A 397 37.50 -4.33 -37.09
N SER A 398 37.87 -5.15 -36.10
CA SER A 398 37.94 -4.72 -34.69
C SER A 398 38.82 -3.50 -34.43
N THR A 399 39.78 -3.23 -35.32
CA THR A 399 40.71 -2.08 -35.27
C THR A 399 40.29 -0.90 -36.15
N ASN A 400 39.25 -1.04 -36.97
CA ASN A 400 38.74 0.00 -37.86
C ASN A 400 37.22 -0.13 -37.98
N LYS A 401 36.54 0.08 -36.85
CA LYS A 401 35.08 -0.03 -36.72
C LYS A 401 34.41 1.11 -37.47
N ILE A 402 33.51 0.78 -38.40
CA ILE A 402 32.61 1.74 -39.03
C ILE A 402 31.37 1.84 -38.13
N ARG A 403 31.22 2.99 -37.46
CA ARG A 403 30.15 3.24 -36.50
C ARG A 403 28.92 3.81 -37.21
N ASN A 404 27.87 3.00 -37.31
CA ASN A 404 26.61 3.32 -37.96
C ASN A 404 25.42 2.94 -37.06
N THR A 405 24.68 1.86 -37.33
CA THR A 405 23.61 1.37 -36.46
C THR A 405 24.14 0.93 -35.09
N ASN A 406 25.34 0.38 -35.05
CA ASN A 406 26.08 0.17 -33.81
C ASN A 406 27.05 1.34 -33.61
N TYR A 407 26.64 2.37 -32.85
CA TYR A 407 27.37 3.62 -32.73
C TYR A 407 28.09 3.74 -31.38
N PHE A 408 27.40 3.35 -30.30
CA PHE A 408 27.94 3.19 -28.95
C PHE A 408 28.29 1.74 -28.63
N TYR A 409 29.20 1.54 -27.68
CA TYR A 409 29.71 0.27 -27.20
C TYR A 409 28.59 -0.71 -26.81
N ALA A 410 27.53 -0.21 -26.18
CA ALA A 410 26.40 -1.01 -25.75
C ALA A 410 25.35 -1.28 -26.85
N ASP A 411 25.52 -0.72 -28.05
CA ASP A 411 24.54 -0.88 -29.13
C ASP A 411 24.55 -2.29 -29.75
N ASP A 412 25.54 -3.13 -29.42
CA ASP A 412 25.61 -4.56 -29.80
C ASP A 412 24.36 -5.33 -29.35
N TYR A 413 23.85 -5.04 -28.14
CA TYR A 413 22.78 -5.81 -27.50
C TYR A 413 21.47 -5.01 -27.42
N ARG A 414 21.15 -4.29 -28.50
CA ARG A 414 19.88 -3.56 -28.63
C ARG A 414 18.76 -4.48 -29.07
N GLY A 415 17.60 -4.25 -28.48
CA GLY A 415 16.36 -4.91 -28.81
C GLY A 415 15.45 -4.91 -27.60
N GLU A 416 14.18 -5.17 -27.84
CA GLU A 416 13.16 -4.99 -26.82
C GLU A 416 12.22 -6.19 -26.79
N VAL A 417 11.78 -6.55 -25.59
CA VAL A 417 10.73 -7.52 -25.34
C VAL A 417 9.52 -6.81 -24.73
N ASN A 418 8.35 -7.06 -25.28
CA ASN A 418 7.09 -6.50 -24.79
C ASN A 418 5.98 -7.58 -24.80
N LEU A 419 4.91 -7.34 -24.06
CA LEU A 419 3.82 -8.30 -23.87
C LEU A 419 2.47 -7.68 -24.27
N ASP A 420 1.57 -8.45 -24.87
CA ASP A 420 0.15 -8.07 -24.93
C ASP A 420 -0.59 -8.47 -23.64
N GLU A 421 -1.86 -8.08 -23.53
CA GLU A 421 -2.73 -8.39 -22.38
C GLU A 421 -2.90 -9.91 -22.14
N ASP A 422 -2.74 -10.74 -23.19
CA ASP A 422 -2.78 -12.20 -23.09
C ASP A 422 -1.43 -12.81 -22.65
N GLY A 423 -0.40 -11.97 -22.45
CA GLY A 423 0.95 -12.37 -22.09
C GLY A 423 1.74 -12.99 -23.24
N ASN A 424 1.32 -12.82 -24.50
CA ASN A 424 2.09 -13.22 -25.66
C ASN A 424 3.32 -12.32 -25.79
N VAL A 425 4.43 -12.91 -26.25
CA VAL A 425 5.74 -12.25 -26.23
C VAL A 425 6.07 -11.69 -27.60
N PHE A 426 6.31 -10.39 -27.67
CA PHE A 426 6.85 -9.73 -28.85
C PHE A 426 8.32 -9.40 -28.62
N VAL A 427 9.15 -9.66 -29.62
CA VAL A 427 10.56 -9.27 -29.61
C VAL A 427 10.87 -8.50 -30.88
N ALA A 428 11.52 -7.35 -30.75
CA ALA A 428 12.04 -6.57 -31.86
C ALA A 428 13.56 -6.40 -31.72
N THR A 429 14.32 -6.84 -32.72
CA THR A 429 15.78 -6.79 -32.74
C THR A 429 16.30 -6.85 -34.19
N CYS A 430 17.49 -7.41 -34.42
CA CYS A 430 18.11 -7.54 -35.73
C CYS A 430 18.68 -8.95 -36.00
N THR A 431 19.02 -9.19 -37.27
CA THR A 431 19.56 -10.47 -37.76
C THR A 431 20.51 -10.25 -38.94
N GLU A 432 21.58 -11.03 -39.01
CA GLU A 432 22.42 -11.19 -40.21
C GLU A 432 22.07 -12.46 -41.02
N SER A 433 21.10 -13.24 -40.53
CA SER A 433 20.65 -14.50 -41.12
C SER A 433 19.65 -14.27 -42.24
N ALA A 434 20.03 -14.63 -43.47
CA ALA A 434 19.11 -14.67 -44.61
C ALA A 434 18.07 -15.81 -44.54
N ASN A 435 18.25 -16.73 -43.59
CA ASN A 435 17.39 -17.87 -43.30
C ASN A 435 16.74 -17.77 -41.91
N PHE A 436 16.56 -16.56 -41.38
CA PHE A 436 15.81 -16.34 -40.15
C PHE A 436 14.38 -16.89 -40.29
N PRO A 437 13.79 -17.49 -39.24
CA PRO A 437 12.45 -18.07 -39.32
C PRO A 437 11.41 -16.97 -39.57
N VAL A 438 10.80 -16.98 -40.76
CA VAL A 438 9.70 -16.11 -41.15
C VAL A 438 8.44 -16.93 -41.44
N THR A 439 7.28 -16.39 -41.10
CA THR A 439 6.00 -17.09 -41.31
C THR A 439 5.41 -16.82 -42.69
N VAL A 440 4.48 -17.69 -43.09
CA VAL A 440 3.71 -17.49 -44.32
C VAL A 440 2.86 -16.22 -44.17
N ASN A 441 2.81 -15.38 -45.22
CA ASN A 441 2.16 -14.06 -45.23
C ASN A 441 2.81 -13.01 -44.29
N ALA A 442 4.04 -13.25 -43.82
CA ALA A 442 4.82 -12.22 -43.17
C ALA A 442 4.96 -10.98 -44.06
N LEU A 443 5.00 -9.80 -43.43
CA LEU A 443 5.19 -8.51 -44.10
C LEU A 443 6.38 -8.52 -45.09
N GLN A 444 7.51 -9.07 -44.64
CA GLN A 444 8.72 -9.20 -45.44
C GLN A 444 9.34 -10.58 -45.20
N THR A 445 9.36 -11.38 -46.26
CA THR A 445 9.91 -12.75 -46.26
C THR A 445 11.32 -12.85 -46.83
N SER A 446 11.87 -11.74 -47.33
CA SER A 446 13.19 -11.69 -47.96
C SER A 446 14.14 -10.79 -47.18
N TYR A 447 15.36 -11.28 -47.01
CA TYR A 447 16.48 -10.53 -46.47
C TYR A 447 17.13 -9.69 -47.58
N LEU A 448 17.18 -8.36 -47.40
CA LEU A 448 17.48 -7.41 -48.48
C LEU A 448 18.83 -6.68 -48.36
N GLY A 449 19.56 -6.85 -47.25
CA GLY A 449 20.78 -6.10 -46.94
C GLY A 449 21.89 -6.97 -46.33
N SER A 450 22.64 -6.40 -45.38
CA SER A 450 23.68 -7.11 -44.60
C SER A 450 23.32 -7.29 -43.13
N GLN A 451 22.28 -6.61 -42.67
CA GLN A 451 21.59 -6.86 -41.40
C GLN A 451 20.17 -6.33 -41.58
N SER A 452 19.17 -7.04 -41.06
CA SER A 452 17.77 -6.61 -41.15
C SER A 452 17.16 -6.57 -39.75
N GLY A 453 16.21 -5.67 -39.55
CA GLY A 453 15.34 -5.73 -38.39
C GLY A 453 14.50 -7.00 -38.44
N VAL A 454 14.22 -7.58 -37.28
CA VAL A 454 13.27 -8.69 -37.14
C VAL A 454 12.32 -8.41 -35.99
N VAL A 455 11.07 -8.77 -36.21
CA VAL A 455 10.02 -8.72 -35.19
C VAL A 455 9.20 -10.00 -35.27
N PHE A 456 8.88 -10.58 -34.12
CA PHE A 456 8.11 -11.81 -34.04
C PHE A 456 7.23 -11.86 -32.79
N LYS A 457 6.12 -12.60 -32.90
CA LYS A 457 5.17 -12.88 -31.81
C LYS A 457 5.24 -14.37 -31.45
N LEU A 458 5.50 -14.65 -30.18
CA LEU A 458 5.40 -15.98 -29.58
C LEU A 458 4.16 -16.03 -28.68
N ASP A 459 3.51 -17.19 -28.60
CA ASP A 459 2.49 -17.39 -27.58
C ASP A 459 3.09 -17.32 -26.17
N SER A 460 2.28 -17.05 -25.14
CA SER A 460 2.73 -16.94 -23.75
C SER A 460 3.44 -18.18 -23.18
N SER A 461 3.30 -19.34 -23.85
CA SER A 461 3.98 -20.59 -23.51
C SER A 461 5.30 -20.85 -24.26
N LEU A 462 5.67 -19.97 -25.21
CA LEU A 462 6.83 -20.08 -26.11
C LEU A 462 6.88 -21.39 -26.93
N LYS A 463 5.72 -21.98 -27.22
CA LYS A 463 5.60 -23.24 -28.00
C LYS A 463 5.19 -22.99 -29.44
N THR A 464 4.63 -21.83 -29.72
CA THR A 464 4.12 -21.45 -31.04
C THR A 464 4.64 -20.08 -31.42
N MET A 465 5.29 -19.99 -32.58
CA MET A 465 5.55 -18.71 -33.23
C MET A 465 4.30 -18.34 -34.04
N ALA A 466 3.54 -17.35 -33.55
CA ALA A 466 2.30 -16.91 -34.20
C ALA A 466 2.60 -16.29 -35.57
N TRP A 467 3.61 -15.42 -35.61
CA TRP A 467 4.17 -14.85 -36.83
C TRP A 467 5.59 -14.33 -36.59
N SER A 468 6.37 -14.19 -37.67
CA SER A 468 7.71 -13.60 -37.67
C SER A 468 8.04 -13.01 -39.03
N THR A 469 8.65 -11.83 -39.05
CA THR A 469 8.96 -11.09 -40.27
C THR A 469 10.30 -10.36 -40.18
N TYR A 470 10.94 -10.17 -41.32
CA TYR A 470 11.96 -9.14 -41.47
C TYR A 470 11.31 -7.75 -41.52
N TYR A 471 12.12 -6.71 -41.31
CA TYR A 471 11.81 -5.33 -41.67
C TYR A 471 13.12 -4.59 -41.97
N GLY A 472 13.34 -4.25 -43.24
CA GLY A 472 14.60 -3.61 -43.64
C GLY A 472 14.69 -3.29 -45.14
N GLY A 473 15.75 -2.55 -45.49
CA GLY A 473 16.11 -2.18 -46.85
C GLY A 473 17.41 -2.85 -47.32
N ASP A 474 18.18 -2.12 -48.14
CA ASP A 474 19.38 -2.60 -48.83
C ASP A 474 20.69 -2.45 -48.02
N GLY A 475 20.60 -1.90 -46.80
CA GLY A 475 21.74 -1.62 -45.92
C GLY A 475 21.77 -2.51 -44.68
N LYS A 476 22.06 -1.89 -43.53
CA LYS A 476 21.89 -2.46 -42.20
C LYS A 476 20.71 -1.78 -41.55
N ASP A 477 19.75 -2.59 -41.14
CA ASP A 477 18.58 -2.15 -40.40
C ASP A 477 18.55 -2.89 -39.08
N ALA A 478 18.16 -2.20 -38.02
CA ALA A 478 17.96 -2.81 -36.72
C ALA A 478 16.75 -2.19 -36.04
N LEU A 479 15.95 -3.03 -35.40
CA LEU A 479 14.91 -2.61 -34.48
C LEU A 479 15.48 -2.60 -33.08
N TYR A 480 15.19 -1.55 -32.31
CA TYR A 480 15.69 -1.40 -30.95
C TYR A 480 14.55 -1.37 -29.92
N SER A 481 13.34 -1.01 -30.33
CA SER A 481 12.21 -0.78 -29.45
C SER A 481 10.89 -1.19 -30.10
N ILE A 482 9.96 -1.61 -29.26
CA ILE A 482 8.60 -2.01 -29.63
C ILE A 482 7.61 -1.59 -28.54
N ASP A 483 6.52 -0.97 -28.96
CA ASP A 483 5.35 -0.69 -28.11
C ASP A 483 4.05 -1.08 -28.83
N ILE A 484 2.97 -1.26 -28.07
CA ILE A 484 1.70 -1.82 -28.54
C ILE A 484 0.58 -0.80 -28.33
N THR A 485 -0.15 -0.46 -29.39
CA THR A 485 -1.27 0.48 -29.30
C THR A 485 -2.49 -0.15 -28.63
N SER A 486 -3.44 0.69 -28.22
CA SER A 486 -4.72 0.23 -27.66
C SER A 486 -5.59 -0.60 -28.63
N GLN A 487 -5.19 -0.72 -29.91
CA GLN A 487 -5.80 -1.62 -30.90
C GLN A 487 -4.91 -2.81 -31.29
N ASN A 488 -3.90 -3.12 -30.47
CA ASN A 488 -2.93 -4.20 -30.65
C ASN A 488 -2.04 -4.05 -31.91
N GLU A 489 -1.93 -2.85 -32.48
CA GLU A 489 -0.97 -2.55 -33.54
C GLU A 489 0.42 -2.34 -32.92
N LEU A 490 1.49 -2.65 -33.66
CA LEU A 490 2.85 -2.55 -33.13
C LEU A 490 3.55 -1.31 -33.67
N VAL A 491 4.12 -0.51 -32.78
CA VAL A 491 5.01 0.61 -33.13
C VAL A 491 6.45 0.18 -32.86
N LEU A 492 7.25 0.18 -33.92
CA LEU A 492 8.64 -0.25 -33.92
C LEU A 492 9.53 0.95 -34.20
N ALA A 493 10.69 1.02 -33.55
CA ALA A 493 11.67 2.06 -33.82
C ALA A 493 13.09 1.51 -33.89
N GLY A 494 13.94 2.20 -34.65
CA GLY A 494 15.31 1.78 -34.83
C GLY A 494 16.15 2.67 -35.75
N GLY A 495 17.21 2.08 -36.29
CA GLY A 495 18.18 2.77 -37.14
C GLY A 495 18.48 2.00 -38.42
N THR A 496 18.77 2.74 -39.50
CA THR A 496 19.04 2.16 -40.82
C THR A 496 20.18 2.87 -41.55
N THR A 497 20.98 2.10 -42.30
CA THR A 497 21.93 2.63 -43.29
C THR A 497 21.43 2.48 -44.74
N SER A 498 20.26 1.87 -44.92
CA SER A 498 19.62 1.62 -46.21
C SER A 498 19.40 2.91 -46.97
N LYS A 499 19.78 2.91 -48.25
CA LYS A 499 19.62 4.07 -49.15
C LYS A 499 18.38 3.92 -50.03
N ALA A 500 17.95 2.68 -50.27
CA ALA A 500 16.63 2.41 -50.84
C ALA A 500 15.53 2.73 -49.81
N MET A 501 14.37 3.16 -50.31
CA MET A 501 13.19 3.42 -49.49
C MET A 501 12.72 2.12 -48.83
N MET A 502 12.60 2.14 -47.50
CA MET A 502 12.08 1.01 -46.72
C MET A 502 10.56 0.82 -46.92
N PRO A 503 10.02 -0.38 -46.63
CA PRO A 503 8.58 -0.64 -46.76
C PRO A 503 7.72 0.37 -46.00
N GLY A 504 6.69 0.92 -46.65
CA GLY A 504 5.66 1.76 -46.01
C GLY A 504 6.04 3.23 -45.74
N MET A 505 7.23 3.69 -46.14
CA MET A 505 7.69 5.07 -45.89
C MET A 505 6.94 6.18 -46.66
N GLY A 506 6.05 5.84 -47.60
CA GLY A 506 5.54 6.80 -48.60
C GLY A 506 4.64 7.91 -48.07
N SER A 507 3.97 7.71 -46.94
CA SER A 507 2.99 8.62 -46.33
C SER A 507 3.42 9.22 -45.00
N GLY A 508 4.51 8.75 -44.40
CA GLY A 508 4.99 9.27 -43.12
C GLY A 508 5.52 10.69 -43.20
N PHE A 509 5.69 11.31 -42.02
CA PHE A 509 6.17 12.68 -41.85
C PHE A 509 7.44 13.02 -42.67
N GLN A 510 8.43 12.13 -42.64
CA GLN A 510 9.65 12.21 -43.43
C GLN A 510 9.78 10.92 -44.27
N PRO A 511 9.31 10.94 -45.54
CA PRO A 511 9.23 9.74 -46.36
C PRO A 511 10.56 9.36 -47.05
N VAL A 512 11.58 10.21 -46.95
CA VAL A 512 12.87 10.03 -47.63
C VAL A 512 14.01 10.06 -46.62
N ASN A 513 14.96 9.12 -46.77
CA ASN A 513 16.19 9.10 -46.01
C ASN A 513 17.11 10.26 -46.43
N ASN A 514 17.59 11.05 -45.46
CA ASN A 514 18.43 12.22 -45.69
C ASN A 514 19.91 11.90 -46.01
N GLY A 515 20.26 10.62 -46.07
CA GLY A 515 21.53 10.14 -46.59
C GLY A 515 22.65 10.05 -45.55
N GLY A 516 22.32 10.15 -44.26
CA GLY A 516 23.22 10.05 -43.12
C GLY A 516 24.06 8.76 -42.99
N LYS A 517 24.95 8.71 -41.98
CA LYS A 517 25.71 7.49 -41.62
C LYS A 517 24.78 6.37 -41.16
N ALA A 518 23.76 6.75 -40.40
CA ALA A 518 22.57 5.99 -40.03
C ALA A 518 21.42 6.99 -39.91
N GLU A 519 20.20 6.55 -40.19
CA GLU A 519 18.96 7.32 -40.09
C GLU A 519 18.01 6.64 -39.10
N GLY A 520 17.32 7.42 -38.27
CA GLY A 520 16.28 6.92 -37.39
C GLY A 520 14.99 6.65 -38.16
N PHE A 521 14.26 5.60 -37.78
CA PHE A 521 12.94 5.34 -38.35
C PHE A 521 11.94 4.84 -37.32
N ILE A 522 10.66 5.05 -37.62
CA ILE A 522 9.48 4.55 -36.92
C ILE A 522 8.64 3.78 -37.92
N CYS A 523 8.15 2.61 -37.53
CA CYS A 523 7.26 1.79 -38.35
C CYS A 523 6.10 1.28 -37.50
N LYS A 524 4.87 1.54 -37.95
CA LYS A 524 3.66 0.97 -37.39
C LYS A 524 3.21 -0.22 -38.24
N ILE A 525 3.06 -1.40 -37.65
CA ILE A 525 2.63 -2.61 -38.34
C ILE A 525 1.36 -3.19 -37.70
N SER A 526 0.58 -3.93 -38.49
CA SER A 526 -0.61 -4.64 -38.03
C SER A 526 -0.27 -5.68 -36.96
N GLU A 527 -1.18 -5.95 -36.02
CA GLU A 527 -1.05 -6.96 -34.95
C GLU A 527 -0.52 -8.32 -35.43
N ASN A 528 -0.96 -8.76 -36.62
CA ASN A 528 -0.60 -10.06 -37.20
C ASN A 528 0.72 -10.06 -37.99
N GLY A 529 1.47 -8.95 -37.98
CA GLY A 529 2.77 -8.81 -38.64
C GLY A 529 2.76 -8.92 -40.16
N SER A 530 1.61 -8.75 -40.83
CA SER A 530 1.47 -8.93 -42.28
C SER A 530 1.52 -7.63 -43.11
N GLN A 531 1.30 -6.46 -42.48
CA GLN A 531 1.22 -5.17 -43.18
C GLN A 531 1.92 -4.05 -42.41
N VAL A 532 2.61 -3.17 -43.15
CA VAL A 532 2.97 -1.84 -42.64
C VAL A 532 1.75 -0.94 -42.78
N LEU A 533 1.33 -0.36 -41.67
CA LEU A 533 0.22 0.59 -41.63
C LEU A 533 0.71 1.99 -41.99
N ASN A 534 1.83 2.42 -41.40
CA ASN A 534 2.57 3.60 -41.85
C ASN A 534 4.02 3.52 -41.34
N ALA A 535 4.94 4.25 -41.96
CA ALA A 535 6.31 4.39 -41.49
C ALA A 535 6.89 5.77 -41.86
N THR A 536 7.82 6.25 -41.06
CA THR A 536 8.52 7.51 -41.29
C THR A 536 9.99 7.39 -40.89
N TYR A 537 10.87 8.12 -41.59
CA TYR A 537 12.18 8.45 -41.06
C TYR A 537 12.04 9.60 -40.04
N PHE A 538 13.08 9.82 -39.24
CA PHE A 538 13.23 11.05 -38.48
C PHE A 538 14.71 11.29 -38.18
N GLY A 539 15.24 12.38 -38.73
CA GLY A 539 16.65 12.67 -38.64
C GLY A 539 17.09 13.81 -39.54
N THR A 540 18.40 13.94 -39.69
CA THR A 540 19.09 14.96 -40.47
C THR A 540 19.96 14.31 -41.55
N SER A 541 20.79 15.07 -42.26
CA SER A 541 21.78 14.49 -43.16
C SER A 541 23.04 13.95 -42.44
N ALA A 542 23.07 13.96 -41.10
CA ALA A 542 24.19 13.52 -40.28
C ALA A 542 23.99 12.08 -39.78
N TYR A 543 24.49 11.74 -38.59
CA TYR A 543 24.14 10.47 -37.94
C TYR A 543 22.90 10.71 -37.10
N ASP A 544 21.87 9.88 -37.28
CA ASP A 544 20.60 9.97 -36.56
C ASP A 544 20.08 8.55 -36.26
N GLN A 545 19.67 8.29 -35.02
CA GLN A 545 19.04 7.02 -34.65
C GLN A 545 17.97 7.24 -33.59
N ILE A 546 16.83 6.55 -33.72
CA ILE A 546 15.83 6.45 -32.66
C ILE A 546 16.14 5.19 -31.86
N LEU A 547 16.26 5.31 -30.55
CA LEU A 547 16.66 4.22 -29.66
C LEU A 547 15.49 3.57 -28.93
N LEU A 548 14.52 4.38 -28.50
CA LEU A 548 13.33 3.91 -27.79
C LEU A 548 12.09 4.68 -28.28
N ALA A 549 10.95 4.00 -28.27
CA ALA A 549 9.63 4.54 -28.56
C ALA A 549 8.63 4.12 -27.47
N GLU A 550 7.71 5.03 -27.12
CA GLU A 550 6.67 4.84 -26.11
C GLU A 550 5.38 5.52 -26.57
N LEU A 551 4.23 5.01 -26.14
CA LEU A 551 2.90 5.52 -26.45
C LEU A 551 2.25 6.23 -25.25
N ASP A 552 1.47 7.28 -25.52
CA ASP A 552 0.55 7.88 -24.53
C ASP A 552 -0.85 7.25 -24.59
N GLU A 553 -1.76 7.63 -23.67
CA GLU A 553 -3.14 7.12 -23.62
C GLU A 553 -3.94 7.32 -24.94
N ALA A 554 -3.50 8.23 -25.80
CA ALA A 554 -4.13 8.51 -27.09
C ALA A 554 -3.38 7.87 -28.27
N ASP A 555 -2.47 6.91 -28.01
CA ASP A 555 -1.61 6.23 -28.97
C ASP A 555 -0.68 7.19 -29.75
N ASN A 556 -0.40 8.40 -29.25
CA ASN A 556 0.61 9.27 -29.86
C ASN A 556 2.00 8.67 -29.64
N VAL A 557 2.86 8.75 -30.66
CA VAL A 557 4.15 8.07 -30.66
C VAL A 557 5.26 9.01 -30.20
N TYR A 558 5.80 8.75 -29.02
CA TYR A 558 6.99 9.42 -28.52
C TYR A 558 8.23 8.63 -28.87
N VAL A 559 9.29 9.32 -29.30
CA VAL A 559 10.58 8.72 -29.61
C VAL A 559 11.72 9.50 -29.00
N VAL A 560 12.76 8.79 -28.58
CA VAL A 560 13.99 9.36 -28.06
C VAL A 560 15.18 8.79 -28.81
N GLY A 561 16.17 9.63 -29.10
CA GLY A 561 17.30 9.21 -29.90
C GLY A 561 18.49 10.16 -29.90
N HIS A 562 19.44 9.86 -30.78
CA HIS A 562 20.67 10.61 -30.95
C HIS A 562 20.76 11.24 -32.32
N SER A 563 21.38 12.42 -32.39
CA SER A 563 21.73 13.09 -33.64
C SER A 563 23.12 13.72 -33.57
N GLU A 564 23.92 13.64 -34.63
CA GLU A 564 25.10 14.51 -34.84
C GLU A 564 24.70 15.84 -35.52
N GLY A 565 23.52 15.89 -36.15
CA GLY A 565 22.99 17.05 -36.85
C GLY A 565 22.19 18.00 -35.95
N ASP A 566 21.59 19.01 -36.57
CA ASP A 566 20.71 19.96 -35.89
C ASP A 566 19.26 19.50 -36.09
N MET A 567 18.75 18.72 -35.13
CA MET A 567 17.39 18.21 -35.16
C MET A 567 16.35 19.35 -35.15
N PRO A 568 15.21 19.18 -35.85
CA PRO A 568 14.17 20.19 -35.88
C PRO A 568 13.54 20.37 -34.49
N LEU A 569 13.40 21.62 -34.06
CA LEU A 569 12.63 22.02 -32.88
C LEU A 569 11.22 22.44 -33.30
N LEU A 570 10.21 21.94 -32.60
CA LEU A 570 8.81 22.27 -32.85
C LEU A 570 8.07 22.44 -31.54
N GLY A 571 7.27 23.52 -31.43
CA GLY A 571 6.45 23.82 -30.26
C GLY A 571 7.12 24.79 -29.27
N ASN A 572 6.41 25.10 -28.18
CA ASN A 572 6.92 25.89 -27.07
C ASN A 572 7.60 24.97 -26.05
N VAL A 573 8.80 24.51 -26.40
CA VAL A 573 9.53 23.48 -25.68
C VAL A 573 10.75 24.06 -24.95
N TYR A 574 11.15 23.39 -23.88
CA TYR A 574 12.52 23.47 -23.38
C TYR A 574 13.47 22.98 -24.46
N SER A 575 14.65 23.58 -24.59
CA SER A 575 15.73 23.05 -25.42
C SER A 575 17.09 23.58 -24.98
N ASN A 576 18.13 22.76 -25.13
CA ASN A 576 19.52 23.21 -25.07
C ASN A 576 20.07 23.36 -26.49
N SER A 577 20.49 24.56 -26.87
CA SER A 577 21.06 24.81 -28.20
C SER A 577 22.22 23.86 -28.50
N GLY A 578 22.17 23.18 -29.65
CA GLY A 578 23.18 22.21 -30.09
C GLY A 578 23.15 20.88 -29.35
N GLY A 579 22.11 20.58 -28.56
CA GLY A 579 21.90 19.26 -27.96
C GLY A 579 21.88 18.13 -28.99
N LYS A 580 22.40 16.96 -28.60
CA LYS A 580 22.59 15.80 -29.48
C LYS A 580 21.78 14.58 -29.06
N GLN A 581 20.92 14.76 -28.07
CA GLN A 581 19.83 13.85 -27.73
C GLN A 581 18.54 14.57 -28.12
N PHE A 582 17.64 13.89 -28.82
CA PHE A 582 16.37 14.45 -29.23
C PHE A 582 15.21 13.67 -28.63
N ILE A 583 14.08 14.35 -28.49
CA ILE A 583 12.79 13.75 -28.16
C ILE A 583 11.74 14.33 -29.09
N ALA A 584 10.89 13.49 -29.66
CA ALA A 584 9.83 13.90 -30.57
C ALA A 584 8.53 13.15 -30.29
N LYS A 585 7.40 13.80 -30.53
CA LYS A 585 6.06 13.24 -30.44
C LYS A 585 5.38 13.33 -31.80
N PHE A 586 4.87 12.22 -32.29
CA PHE A 586 4.08 12.12 -33.51
C PHE A 586 2.63 11.79 -33.18
N ASP A 587 1.73 12.14 -34.09
CA ASP A 587 0.36 11.64 -34.02
C ASP A 587 0.31 10.12 -34.26
N PRO A 588 -0.80 9.44 -33.92
CA PRO A 588 -0.89 7.97 -34.03
C PRO A 588 -0.79 7.45 -35.46
N THR A 589 -0.88 8.36 -36.45
CA THR A 589 -0.75 8.05 -37.87
C THR A 589 0.70 8.10 -38.35
N LEU A 590 1.63 8.73 -37.61
CA LEU A 590 3.01 9.05 -38.02
C LEU A 590 3.14 10.05 -39.20
N GLU A 591 2.04 10.69 -39.61
CA GLU A 591 2.07 11.68 -40.69
C GLU A 591 2.48 13.07 -40.19
N ASN A 592 2.25 13.36 -38.90
CA ASN A 592 2.49 14.68 -38.33
C ASN A 592 3.40 14.60 -37.10
N LEU A 593 4.48 15.38 -37.13
CA LEU A 593 5.24 15.72 -35.93
C LEU A 593 4.44 16.75 -35.11
N ILE A 594 4.09 16.42 -33.87
CA ILE A 594 3.32 17.28 -32.95
C ILE A 594 4.25 18.26 -32.24
N VAL A 595 5.32 17.75 -31.64
CA VAL A 595 6.26 18.54 -30.82
C VAL A 595 7.64 17.85 -30.80
N SER A 596 8.72 18.63 -30.75
CA SER A 596 10.08 18.07 -30.68
C SER A 596 11.06 18.99 -29.94
N THR A 597 11.98 18.39 -29.20
CA THR A 597 13.02 19.05 -28.41
C THR A 597 14.38 18.38 -28.59
N VAL A 598 15.44 19.10 -28.19
CA VAL A 598 16.78 18.56 -28.00
C VAL A 598 17.34 18.95 -26.64
N TYR A 599 18.15 18.06 -26.06
CA TYR A 599 18.91 18.32 -24.84
C TYR A 599 20.34 17.76 -24.94
N GLY A 600 21.16 18.06 -23.93
CA GLY A 600 22.56 17.66 -23.86
C GLY A 600 23.48 18.84 -23.57
N SER A 601 24.79 18.63 -23.73
CA SER A 601 25.81 19.64 -23.39
C SER A 601 26.03 20.71 -24.46
N GLY A 602 25.39 20.59 -25.63
CA GLY A 602 25.61 21.46 -26.78
C GLY A 602 26.84 21.13 -27.65
N ARG A 603 27.47 19.96 -27.45
CA ARG A 603 28.66 19.54 -28.21
C ARG A 603 28.27 18.93 -29.57
N SER A 604 29.25 18.64 -30.43
CA SER A 604 29.00 18.10 -31.78
C SER A 604 28.68 16.60 -31.85
N THR A 605 28.68 15.89 -30.73
CA THR A 605 28.44 14.44 -30.65
C THR A 605 27.48 14.12 -29.50
N PRO A 606 26.74 13.01 -29.54
CA PRO A 606 25.89 12.61 -28.41
C PRO A 606 26.66 12.43 -27.10
N ASP A 607 26.01 12.80 -25.99
CA ASP A 607 26.57 12.89 -24.63
C ASP A 607 26.45 11.58 -23.84
N ILE A 608 25.35 10.87 -24.06
CA ILE A 608 24.99 9.64 -23.38
C ILE A 608 24.60 8.58 -24.41
N THR A 609 24.55 7.34 -23.98
CA THR A 609 23.72 6.32 -24.61
C THR A 609 22.46 6.12 -23.78
N ILE A 610 21.30 6.36 -24.41
CA ILE A 610 19.99 6.22 -23.77
C ILE A 610 19.67 4.73 -23.63
N ASN A 611 19.25 4.31 -22.43
CA ASN A 611 18.87 2.93 -22.15
C ASN A 611 17.54 2.78 -21.40
N ALA A 612 16.87 3.86 -21.00
CA ALA A 612 15.51 3.82 -20.48
C ALA A 612 14.70 5.05 -20.92
N PHE A 613 13.43 4.83 -21.26
CA PHE A 613 12.49 5.84 -21.71
C PHE A 613 11.09 5.51 -21.19
N LEU A 614 10.29 6.52 -20.86
CA LEU A 614 8.89 6.34 -20.48
C LEU A 614 8.11 7.62 -20.74
N VAL A 615 6.85 7.45 -21.14
CA VAL A 615 5.81 8.47 -21.04
C VAL A 615 4.76 7.99 -20.03
N ASP A 616 4.43 8.82 -19.05
CA ASP A 616 3.43 8.50 -18.02
C ASP A 616 2.00 8.88 -18.45
N ASP A 617 1.00 8.51 -17.64
CA ASP A 617 -0.43 8.70 -17.97
C ASP A 617 -0.85 10.19 -17.95
N CYS A 618 0.02 11.04 -17.40
CA CYS A 618 -0.11 12.49 -17.42
C CYS A 618 0.67 13.15 -18.56
N GLY A 619 1.42 12.38 -19.35
CA GLY A 619 2.23 12.85 -20.47
C GLY A 619 3.60 13.41 -20.09
N LYS A 620 4.07 13.28 -18.84
CA LYS A 620 5.47 13.61 -18.51
C LYS A 620 6.39 12.58 -19.15
N VAL A 621 7.60 13.02 -19.48
CA VAL A 621 8.56 12.22 -20.25
C VAL A 621 9.84 12.00 -19.45
N TYR A 622 10.24 10.74 -19.31
CA TYR A 622 11.37 10.29 -18.51
C TYR A 622 12.43 9.71 -19.42
N VAL A 623 13.68 10.13 -19.25
CA VAL A 623 14.82 9.64 -20.02
C VAL A 623 15.96 9.31 -19.08
N SER A 624 16.61 8.17 -19.30
CA SER A 624 17.90 7.87 -18.68
C SER A 624 18.87 7.28 -19.68
N GLY A 625 20.12 7.67 -19.50
CA GLY A 625 21.26 7.09 -20.21
C GLY A 625 22.54 7.43 -19.48
N TRP A 626 23.66 6.88 -19.96
CA TRP A 626 24.96 7.06 -19.31
C TRP A 626 26.01 7.49 -20.32
N GLY A 627 27.02 8.23 -19.86
CA GLY A 627 28.24 8.50 -20.63
C GLY A 627 29.39 7.67 -20.08
N THR A 628 30.46 7.45 -20.86
CA THR A 628 31.62 6.67 -20.39
C THR A 628 32.92 7.07 -21.09
N ASN A 629 34.04 6.60 -20.54
CA ASN A 629 35.35 6.56 -21.20
C ASN A 629 35.69 5.19 -21.83
N SER A 630 34.88 4.13 -21.63
CA SER A 630 35.08 2.81 -22.27
C SER A 630 35.16 2.89 -23.79
N GLU A 631 34.71 4.00 -24.37
CA GLU A 631 34.86 4.37 -25.76
C GLU A 631 36.26 4.95 -26.05
N GLN A 632 37.29 4.11 -25.93
CA GLN A 632 38.71 4.52 -26.05
C GLN A 632 39.04 5.22 -27.39
N ASP A 633 38.30 4.92 -28.46
CA ASP A 633 38.46 5.54 -29.79
C ASP A 633 37.68 6.87 -29.96
N LEU A 634 36.88 7.26 -28.97
CA LEU A 634 35.96 8.42 -29.02
C LEU A 634 36.05 9.30 -27.76
N VAL A 635 37.27 9.75 -27.45
CA VAL A 635 37.65 10.54 -26.26
C VAL A 635 36.78 11.78 -26.00
N SER A 636 36.05 12.29 -27.00
CA SER A 636 35.18 13.48 -26.90
C SER A 636 33.79 13.24 -26.28
N LYS A 637 33.44 12.01 -25.89
CA LYS A 637 32.08 11.62 -25.45
C LYS A 637 31.90 11.43 -23.93
N GLN A 638 32.81 11.97 -23.11
CA GLN A 638 32.65 11.96 -21.64
C GLN A 638 31.45 12.80 -21.20
N LEU A 639 30.65 12.34 -20.22
CA LEU A 639 29.49 13.07 -19.72
C LEU A 639 29.90 14.36 -18.98
N ARG A 640 29.57 15.54 -19.50
CA ARG A 640 29.85 16.82 -18.84
C ARG A 640 28.81 17.85 -19.26
N ASN A 641 28.55 18.83 -18.39
CA ASN A 641 27.70 19.99 -18.69
C ASN A 641 26.29 19.61 -19.19
N MET A 642 25.76 18.46 -18.79
CA MET A 642 24.35 18.14 -19.02
C MET A 642 23.45 19.11 -18.26
N PRO A 643 22.21 19.33 -18.74
CA PRO A 643 21.24 20.09 -17.96
C PRO A 643 20.96 19.41 -16.63
N LEU A 644 20.93 20.20 -15.57
CA LEU A 644 20.65 19.78 -14.20
C LEU A 644 19.65 20.75 -13.57
N THR A 645 18.79 20.23 -12.72
CA THR A 645 17.91 21.05 -11.87
C THR A 645 18.60 21.42 -10.56
N SER A 646 18.05 22.40 -9.85
CA SER A 646 18.61 22.84 -8.57
C SER A 646 18.49 21.78 -7.45
N ASP A 647 17.60 20.83 -7.61
CA ASP A 647 17.36 19.69 -6.70
C ASP A 647 18.07 18.40 -7.17
N ALA A 648 18.94 18.47 -8.18
CA ALA A 648 19.72 17.33 -8.66
C ALA A 648 20.40 16.58 -7.50
N LYS A 649 20.15 15.26 -7.41
CA LYS A 649 20.69 14.38 -6.36
C LYS A 649 22.22 14.37 -6.35
N GLN A 650 22.81 14.31 -7.55
CA GLN A 650 24.23 14.41 -7.79
C GLN A 650 24.46 15.44 -8.91
N ARG A 651 25.23 16.48 -8.58
CA ARG A 651 25.48 17.64 -9.45
C ARG A 651 26.80 17.57 -10.20
N THR A 652 27.66 16.63 -9.83
CA THR A 652 28.99 16.46 -10.40
C THR A 652 29.08 15.08 -11.01
N THR A 653 29.86 14.99 -12.07
CA THR A 653 30.18 13.74 -12.74
C THR A 653 31.69 13.67 -12.95
N ASP A 654 32.26 12.47 -12.89
CA ASP A 654 33.65 12.25 -13.28
C ASP A 654 33.82 12.15 -14.81
N GLY A 655 32.72 12.13 -15.55
CA GLY A 655 32.65 11.88 -16.98
C GLY A 655 31.90 10.59 -17.33
N GLN A 656 31.53 9.78 -16.34
CA GLN A 656 31.12 8.39 -16.53
C GLN A 656 29.99 7.96 -15.57
N ASP A 657 28.90 8.73 -15.60
CA ASP A 657 27.73 8.51 -14.75
C ASP A 657 26.47 8.36 -15.61
N PHE A 658 25.36 8.03 -14.96
CA PHE A 658 24.04 8.19 -15.55
C PHE A 658 23.63 9.65 -15.54
N HIS A 659 22.89 10.07 -16.55
CA HIS A 659 22.04 11.25 -16.56
C HIS A 659 20.58 10.78 -16.57
N ILE A 660 19.79 11.36 -15.68
CA ILE A 660 18.34 11.10 -15.59
C ILE A 660 17.65 12.44 -15.79
N LEU A 661 16.64 12.48 -16.66
CA LEU A 661 15.90 13.65 -17.07
C LEU A 661 14.39 13.38 -17.00
N VAL A 662 13.63 14.31 -16.45
CA VAL A 662 12.16 14.33 -16.48
C VAL A 662 11.70 15.65 -17.07
N LEU A 663 10.84 15.59 -18.08
CA LEU A 663 10.24 16.75 -18.75
C LEU A 663 8.73 16.82 -18.49
N GLU A 664 8.21 18.03 -18.46
CA GLU A 664 6.76 18.28 -18.47
C GLU A 664 6.12 17.76 -19.76
N PRO A 665 4.78 17.58 -19.77
CA PRO A 665 4.03 17.29 -20.99
C PRO A 665 4.40 18.24 -22.12
N ASP A 666 4.46 17.70 -23.33
CA ASP A 666 4.91 18.39 -24.55
C ASP A 666 6.29 19.06 -24.41
N PHE A 667 7.15 18.54 -23.54
CA PHE A 667 8.54 18.98 -23.34
C PHE A 667 8.69 20.44 -22.91
N GLN A 668 7.68 21.03 -22.26
CA GLN A 668 7.64 22.47 -21.99
C GLN A 668 8.81 22.94 -21.10
N ASN A 669 9.16 22.18 -20.07
CA ASN A 669 10.24 22.48 -19.13
C ASN A 669 10.91 21.20 -18.60
N ILE A 670 12.13 21.33 -18.07
CA ILE A 670 12.74 20.29 -17.22
C ILE A 670 12.08 20.34 -15.85
N VAL A 671 11.56 19.20 -15.40
CA VAL A 671 11.06 19.02 -14.04
C VAL A 671 12.17 18.57 -13.10
N TYR A 672 12.98 17.59 -13.54
CA TYR A 672 14.09 17.05 -12.76
C TYR A 672 15.24 16.62 -13.67
N ALA A 673 16.48 16.88 -13.27
CA ALA A 673 17.64 16.34 -13.94
C ALA A 673 18.84 16.16 -13.00
N THR A 674 19.44 14.96 -12.97
CA THR A 674 20.56 14.62 -12.09
C THR A 674 21.60 13.75 -12.79
N TYR A 675 22.82 13.73 -12.27
CA TYR A 675 23.72 12.61 -12.47
C TYR A 675 23.43 11.48 -11.46
N PHE A 676 23.97 10.28 -11.70
CA PHE A 676 24.05 9.22 -10.69
C PHE A 676 25.18 8.23 -11.00
N GLY A 677 26.12 8.08 -10.07
CA GLY A 677 27.22 7.12 -10.17
C GLY A 677 28.37 7.45 -9.22
N GLY A 678 29.45 6.67 -9.34
CA GLY A 678 30.67 6.72 -8.57
C GLY A 678 31.56 7.90 -8.94
N ASN A 679 32.79 7.89 -8.41
CA ASN A 679 33.71 9.01 -8.61
C ASN A 679 35.16 8.57 -8.84
N LYS A 680 35.41 7.27 -9.02
CA LYS A 680 36.75 6.71 -9.24
C LYS A 680 36.83 5.83 -10.48
N THR A 681 35.75 5.18 -10.86
CA THR A 681 35.68 4.22 -11.96
C THR A 681 34.49 4.50 -12.87
N GLY A 682 34.54 4.01 -14.10
CA GLY A 682 33.51 4.30 -15.09
C GLY A 682 32.25 3.47 -14.91
N ASP A 683 31.14 4.12 -14.59
CA ASP A 683 29.84 3.46 -14.55
C ASP A 683 29.16 3.48 -15.91
N HIS A 684 28.68 2.31 -16.33
CA HIS A 684 28.04 2.13 -17.63
C HIS A 684 27.14 0.89 -17.63
N VAL A 685 26.51 0.60 -18.76
CA VAL A 685 25.91 -0.72 -19.02
C VAL A 685 26.58 -1.33 -20.25
N ASP A 686 26.65 -2.65 -20.31
CA ASP A 686 27.29 -3.34 -21.42
C ASP A 686 26.33 -3.60 -22.60
N GLY A 687 25.03 -3.33 -22.42
CA GLY A 687 24.00 -3.56 -23.44
C GLY A 687 22.60 -3.54 -22.87
N GLY A 688 21.58 -3.50 -23.72
CA GLY A 688 20.19 -3.72 -23.35
C GLY A 688 19.37 -2.49 -22.95
N THR A 689 18.10 -2.75 -22.59
CA THR A 689 17.12 -1.73 -22.17
C THR A 689 16.76 -1.90 -20.70
N SER A 690 16.79 -0.81 -19.96
CA SER A 690 16.27 -0.68 -18.59
C SER A 690 14.93 0.04 -18.60
N ARG A 691 14.14 -0.09 -17.53
CA ARG A 691 12.76 0.44 -17.50
C ARG A 691 12.54 1.47 -16.41
N PHE A 692 11.63 2.39 -16.70
CA PHE A 692 10.85 3.07 -15.68
C PHE A 692 9.54 2.30 -15.47
N ASP A 693 9.01 2.30 -14.25
CA ASP A 693 7.60 1.98 -14.06
C ASP A 693 6.73 3.21 -14.31
N LYS A 694 5.45 2.98 -14.60
CA LYS A 694 4.47 4.05 -14.79
C LYS A 694 4.37 4.97 -13.56
N LYS A 695 4.82 4.53 -12.37
CA LYS A 695 4.92 5.33 -11.14
C LYS A 695 6.14 6.28 -11.13
N GLY A 696 6.87 6.39 -12.26
CA GLY A 696 8.02 7.27 -12.41
C GLY A 696 9.24 6.84 -11.58
N ILE A 697 9.35 5.53 -11.30
CA ILE A 697 10.51 4.93 -10.65
C ILE A 697 11.39 4.29 -11.72
N ILE A 698 12.68 4.63 -11.73
CA ILE A 698 13.66 3.99 -12.61
C ILE A 698 14.28 2.76 -11.95
N TYR A 699 14.53 1.73 -12.74
CA TYR A 699 15.22 0.50 -12.37
C TYR A 699 16.44 0.33 -13.28
N GLN A 700 17.64 0.23 -12.71
CA GLN A 700 18.87 0.13 -13.50
C GLN A 700 19.79 -1.00 -13.02
N SER A 701 20.52 -1.60 -13.96
CA SER A 701 21.58 -2.57 -13.72
C SER A 701 22.87 -2.04 -14.34
N VAL A 702 23.89 -1.83 -13.52
CA VAL A 702 25.05 -0.98 -13.82
C VAL A 702 26.34 -1.78 -13.67
N CYS A 703 27.20 -1.75 -14.67
CA CYS A 703 28.62 -2.09 -14.53
C CYS A 703 29.30 -0.98 -13.73
N SER A 704 29.74 -1.28 -12.49
CA SER A 704 30.39 -0.29 -11.63
C SER A 704 31.64 -0.82 -10.95
N SER A 705 32.41 0.11 -10.38
CA SER A 705 33.64 -0.17 -9.65
C SER A 705 34.72 -0.89 -10.46
N CYS A 706 34.71 -0.75 -11.79
CA CYS A 706 35.62 -1.39 -12.73
C CYS A 706 36.91 -0.58 -12.98
N PRO A 707 38.06 -0.86 -12.32
CA PRO A 707 39.31 -0.17 -12.63
C PRO A 707 39.89 -0.59 -13.99
N GLU A 708 40.53 0.36 -14.69
CA GLU A 708 41.10 0.16 -16.03
C GLU A 708 42.30 -0.80 -16.09
N ASN A 709 43.05 -0.98 -14.99
CA ASN A 709 44.29 -1.77 -14.96
C ASN A 709 44.13 -3.10 -14.20
N TYR A 710 44.58 -4.22 -14.81
CA TYR A 710 44.67 -5.53 -14.18
C TYR A 710 46.14 -5.94 -13.90
N PRO A 711 46.43 -6.59 -12.75
CA PRO A 711 45.54 -6.87 -11.62
C PRO A 711 45.33 -5.61 -10.77
N ALA A 712 44.07 -5.26 -10.52
CA ALA A 712 43.77 -4.21 -9.56
C ALA A 712 44.11 -4.74 -8.15
N THR A 713 45.14 -4.19 -7.53
CA THR A 713 45.58 -4.63 -6.20
C THR A 713 44.62 -4.22 -5.07
N ASN A 714 43.60 -3.42 -5.38
CA ASN A 714 42.61 -2.92 -4.42
C ASN A 714 41.19 -3.05 -4.97
N ARG A 715 40.31 -3.72 -4.21
CA ARG A 715 38.86 -3.73 -4.45
C ARG A 715 38.31 -2.31 -4.29
N ILE A 716 37.61 -1.81 -5.31
CA ILE A 716 37.00 -0.48 -5.29
C ILE A 716 35.50 -0.64 -5.00
N SER A 717 34.97 0.20 -4.13
CA SER A 717 33.54 0.35 -3.88
C SER A 717 33.25 1.84 -3.87
N ASP A 718 32.99 2.38 -5.06
CA ASP A 718 32.77 3.82 -5.29
C ASP A 718 31.36 4.15 -5.79
N PHE A 719 30.66 3.19 -6.39
CA PHE A 719 29.24 3.36 -6.73
C PHE A 719 28.42 3.70 -5.47
N PRO A 720 27.54 4.71 -5.51
CA PRO A 720 26.71 5.10 -4.37
C PRO A 720 25.80 3.94 -3.96
N THR A 721 25.80 3.57 -2.68
CA THR A 721 24.89 2.55 -2.11
C THR A 721 24.10 3.11 -0.94
N THR A 722 22.92 2.55 -0.69
CA THR A 722 22.07 2.93 0.46
C THR A 722 22.44 2.12 1.71
N THR A 723 22.30 2.74 2.88
CA THR A 723 22.46 2.00 4.15
C THR A 723 21.40 0.90 4.24
N GLY A 724 21.80 -0.31 4.64
CA GLY A 724 20.91 -1.46 4.75
C GLY A 724 20.68 -2.22 3.44
N ALA A 725 21.21 -1.74 2.31
CA ALA A 725 21.20 -2.47 1.05
C ALA A 725 21.86 -3.85 1.18
N PHE A 726 21.38 -4.81 0.38
CA PHE A 726 21.85 -6.20 0.37
C PHE A 726 23.38 -6.32 0.35
N SER A 727 24.05 -5.55 -0.52
CA SER A 727 25.51 -5.40 -0.51
C SER A 727 25.93 -3.96 -0.72
N GLN A 728 26.38 -3.30 0.34
CA GLN A 728 26.90 -1.92 0.28
C GLN A 728 28.32 -1.81 -0.31
N ARG A 729 29.00 -2.95 -0.49
CA ARG A 729 30.38 -2.99 -0.99
C ARG A 729 30.49 -3.96 -2.15
N ASN A 730 31.47 -3.69 -3.01
CA ASN A 730 31.88 -4.59 -4.06
C ASN A 730 32.85 -5.66 -3.49
N PRO A 731 32.45 -6.93 -3.43
CA PRO A 731 33.33 -8.01 -3.02
C PRO A 731 34.25 -8.51 -4.15
N SER A 732 33.90 -8.21 -5.41
CA SER A 732 34.67 -8.58 -6.58
C SER A 732 36.03 -7.88 -6.61
N PRO A 733 37.08 -8.52 -7.15
CA PRO A 733 38.38 -7.88 -7.33
C PRO A 733 38.37 -6.69 -8.30
N ARG A 734 37.48 -6.70 -9.30
CA ARG A 734 37.33 -5.59 -10.25
C ARG A 734 35.89 -5.13 -10.31
N CYS A 735 35.10 -5.76 -11.16
CA CYS A 735 33.81 -5.23 -11.60
C CYS A 735 32.68 -5.81 -10.80
N SER A 736 31.65 -5.00 -10.58
CA SER A 736 30.40 -5.49 -10.03
C SER A 736 29.20 -4.97 -10.81
N ASN A 737 28.21 -5.84 -10.95
CA ASN A 737 26.86 -5.42 -11.28
C ASN A 737 26.27 -4.76 -10.02
N ALA A 738 26.10 -3.44 -10.09
CA ALA A 738 25.31 -2.67 -9.15
C ALA A 738 23.89 -2.46 -9.68
N SER A 739 22.96 -2.14 -8.80
CA SER A 739 21.59 -1.84 -9.16
C SER A 739 21.08 -0.69 -8.33
N PHE A 740 20.35 0.23 -8.96
CA PHE A 740 19.68 1.30 -8.24
C PHE A 740 18.22 1.41 -8.67
N LYS A 741 17.41 1.81 -7.70
CA LYS A 741 15.99 2.10 -7.83
C LYS A 741 15.76 3.51 -7.29
N MET A 742 15.23 4.40 -8.13
CA MET A 742 15.05 5.81 -7.77
C MET A 742 13.68 6.30 -8.22
N ALA A 743 12.88 6.79 -7.27
CA ALA A 743 11.68 7.54 -7.59
C ALA A 743 12.12 8.95 -8.02
N VAL A 744 11.86 9.29 -9.28
CA VAL A 744 12.23 10.60 -9.83
C VAL A 744 11.04 11.55 -9.92
N VAL A 745 9.89 11.13 -9.41
CA VAL A 745 8.67 11.89 -9.10
C VAL A 745 8.04 11.26 -7.86
N GLU A 746 7.15 11.98 -7.18
CA GLU A 746 6.37 11.41 -6.09
C GLU A 746 5.40 10.34 -6.65
N PRO A 747 5.27 9.16 -6.00
CA PRO A 747 4.32 8.15 -6.44
C PRO A 747 2.89 8.61 -6.19
N ASN A 748 2.00 8.30 -7.13
CA ASN A 748 0.57 8.51 -6.96
C ASN A 748 -0.08 7.29 -6.27
N PHE A 749 -0.87 7.48 -5.21
CA PHE A 749 -1.42 6.41 -4.40
C PHE A 749 -2.91 6.18 -4.63
N ARG A 750 -3.33 4.90 -4.59
CA ARG A 750 -4.76 4.55 -4.74
C ARG A 750 -5.60 5.17 -3.61
N PRO A 751 -6.76 5.78 -3.95
CA PRO A 751 -7.74 6.19 -2.96
C PRO A 751 -8.17 5.03 -2.08
N ILE A 752 -8.43 5.29 -0.81
CA ILE A 752 -8.88 4.34 0.20
C ILE A 752 -10.41 4.40 0.27
N THR A 753 -11.06 3.34 -0.22
CA THR A 753 -12.52 3.18 -0.23
C THR A 753 -12.94 2.03 0.71
N PRO A 754 -13.12 2.28 2.02
CA PRO A 754 -13.40 1.22 2.99
C PRO A 754 -14.77 0.58 2.73
N THR A 755 -14.86 -0.76 2.73
CA THR A 755 -16.19 -1.39 2.74
C THR A 755 -16.80 -1.22 4.13
N THR A 756 -17.94 -0.51 4.21
CA THR A 756 -18.55 -0.13 5.50
C THR A 756 -19.97 -0.63 5.58
N VAL A 757 -20.30 -1.31 6.69
CA VAL A 757 -21.65 -1.80 6.99
C VAL A 757 -22.29 -0.90 8.01
N PHE A 758 -23.41 -0.29 7.64
CA PHE A 758 -24.26 0.45 8.54
C PHE A 758 -25.55 -0.32 8.78
N THR A 759 -25.99 -0.37 10.04
CA THR A 759 -27.20 -1.09 10.43
C THR A 759 -28.16 -0.13 11.12
N THR A 760 -29.43 -0.21 10.78
CA THR A 760 -30.48 0.63 11.35
C THR A 760 -31.79 -0.15 11.49
N ASP A 761 -32.57 0.19 12.50
CA ASP A 761 -33.88 -0.41 12.75
C ASP A 761 -34.97 0.60 12.37
N ILE A 762 -36.16 0.13 12.00
CA ILE A 762 -37.26 1.00 11.54
C ILE A 762 -37.70 2.08 12.57
N ALA A 763 -37.53 1.88 13.88
CA ALA A 763 -37.88 2.96 14.83
C ALA A 763 -36.74 3.92 15.14
N ASP A 764 -35.56 3.78 14.54
CA ASP A 764 -34.59 4.89 14.48
C ASP A 764 -34.99 5.93 13.43
N THR A 765 -36.08 5.69 12.68
CA THR A 765 -36.56 6.56 11.60
C THR A 765 -38.03 6.95 11.74
N VAL A 766 -38.77 6.41 12.71
CA VAL A 766 -40.22 6.61 12.85
C VAL A 766 -40.54 7.34 14.16
N THR A 767 -40.45 8.67 14.16
CA THR A 767 -41.10 9.53 15.17
C THR A 767 -41.86 10.68 14.48
N VAL A 768 -43.18 10.71 14.70
CA VAL A 768 -44.16 11.65 14.11
C VAL A 768 -43.98 13.10 14.62
N SER A 769 -43.04 13.33 15.54
CA SER A 769 -42.53 14.65 15.90
C SER A 769 -41.12 14.80 15.32
N VAL A 770 -41.04 15.37 14.12
CA VAL A 770 -39.87 15.95 13.44
C VAL A 770 -38.50 15.52 14.01
N PHE A 771 -37.78 14.63 13.31
CA PHE A 771 -36.30 14.59 13.11
C PHE A 771 -35.53 13.26 13.24
N ASP A 772 -36.10 12.11 13.60
CA ASP A 772 -35.30 10.87 13.57
C ASP A 772 -35.16 10.34 12.13
N THR A 773 -33.95 10.46 11.57
CA THR A 773 -33.57 9.98 10.25
C THR A 773 -32.28 9.18 10.37
N PHE A 774 -32.16 8.10 9.61
CA PHE A 774 -30.92 7.35 9.57
C PHE A 774 -29.89 8.14 8.76
N SER A 775 -28.86 8.62 9.44
CA SER A 775 -27.81 9.42 8.85
C SER A 775 -26.45 8.79 9.11
N PHE A 776 -25.59 8.74 8.09
CA PHE A 776 -24.21 8.32 8.23
C PHE A 776 -23.33 9.10 7.26
N SER A 777 -22.02 9.14 7.55
CA SER A 777 -21.02 9.63 6.62
C SER A 777 -20.13 8.49 6.15
N TYR A 778 -19.72 8.57 4.89
CA TYR A 778 -18.78 7.66 4.27
C TYR A 778 -17.55 8.44 3.81
N LYS A 779 -16.39 8.03 4.31
CA LYS A 779 -15.13 8.72 4.07
C LYS A 779 -14.31 7.97 3.03
N VAL A 780 -13.92 8.66 1.98
CA VAL A 780 -12.87 8.23 1.04
C VAL A 780 -11.65 9.10 1.28
N ILE A 781 -10.46 8.49 1.30
CA ILE A 781 -9.20 9.18 1.57
C ILE A 781 -8.27 8.97 0.40
N ASP A 782 -7.72 10.03 -0.14
CA ASP A 782 -6.59 9.99 -1.04
C ASP A 782 -5.29 10.15 -0.23
N PRO A 783 -4.37 9.16 -0.21
CA PRO A 783 -3.22 9.16 0.71
C PRO A 783 -2.24 10.34 0.52
N ASP A 784 -2.05 10.77 -0.71
CA ASP A 784 -1.20 11.85 -1.20
C ASP A 784 -1.95 13.18 -1.28
N GLY A 785 -3.25 13.13 -1.57
CA GLY A 785 -4.16 14.25 -1.44
C GLY A 785 -3.94 15.32 -2.48
N ASP A 786 -3.72 14.90 -3.73
CA ASP A 786 -3.53 15.77 -4.88
C ASP A 786 -4.75 15.81 -5.79
N SER A 787 -5.55 14.74 -5.87
CA SER A 787 -6.84 14.73 -6.54
C SER A 787 -7.73 13.55 -6.14
N LEU A 788 -9.02 13.81 -5.94
CA LEU A 788 -9.97 12.76 -5.59
C LEU A 788 -11.35 13.04 -6.18
N PHE A 789 -11.79 12.18 -7.09
CA PHE A 789 -13.13 12.17 -7.67
C PHE A 789 -13.85 10.89 -7.25
N VAL A 790 -14.98 11.00 -6.57
CA VAL A 790 -15.73 9.84 -6.06
C VAL A 790 -17.13 9.85 -6.64
N THR A 791 -17.60 8.70 -7.11
CA THR A 791 -18.99 8.47 -7.55
C THR A 791 -19.64 7.35 -6.74
N PHE A 792 -20.96 7.47 -6.58
CA PHE A 792 -21.79 6.55 -5.83
C PHE A 792 -22.87 5.95 -6.74
N ASP A 793 -22.78 4.65 -7.01
CA ASP A 793 -23.81 3.91 -7.76
C ASP A 793 -24.93 3.48 -6.79
N ILE A 794 -25.94 4.34 -6.67
CA ILE A 794 -27.07 4.18 -5.76
C ILE A 794 -28.18 3.32 -6.42
N PRO A 795 -28.60 2.20 -5.79
CA PRO A 795 -29.69 1.37 -6.30
C PRO A 795 -31.01 2.13 -6.48
N ASP A 796 -31.72 1.86 -7.59
CA ASP A 796 -33.00 2.53 -7.90
C ASP A 796 -34.10 2.25 -6.87
N ASP A 797 -34.04 1.12 -6.16
CA ASP A 797 -35.00 0.76 -5.11
C ASP A 797 -34.66 1.38 -3.74
N LEU A 798 -33.48 2.00 -3.59
CA LEU A 798 -33.08 2.79 -2.43
C LEU A 798 -33.36 4.28 -2.62
N LYS A 799 -33.20 4.82 -3.84
CA LYS A 799 -33.38 6.27 -4.14
C LYS A 799 -34.66 6.90 -3.55
N PRO A 800 -35.85 6.27 -3.60
CA PRO A 800 -37.07 6.86 -3.03
C PRO A 800 -37.05 7.02 -1.51
N ASP A 801 -36.17 6.31 -0.82
CA ASP A 801 -36.04 6.32 0.64
C ASP A 801 -34.87 7.21 1.12
N LEU A 802 -34.05 7.74 0.21
CA LEU A 802 -33.02 8.73 0.53
C LEU A 802 -33.62 10.13 0.57
N LEU A 803 -33.33 10.85 1.65
CA LEU A 803 -33.72 12.25 1.86
C LEU A 803 -32.63 13.23 1.42
N ASP A 804 -31.36 12.84 1.59
CA ASP A 804 -30.18 13.62 1.21
C ASP A 804 -29.04 12.65 0.87
N TYR A 805 -28.37 12.88 -0.26
CA TYR A 805 -27.27 12.07 -0.75
C TYR A 805 -26.48 12.82 -1.82
N GLN A 806 -25.27 12.36 -2.08
CA GLN A 806 -24.39 12.90 -3.13
C GLN A 806 -24.08 11.79 -4.13
N ASP A 807 -24.35 12.02 -5.43
CA ASP A 807 -24.03 11.06 -6.50
C ASP A 807 -22.54 11.09 -6.87
N SER A 808 -21.90 12.24 -6.68
CA SER A 808 -20.46 12.40 -6.85
C SER A 808 -19.89 13.48 -5.93
N LEU A 809 -18.59 13.38 -5.66
CA LEU A 809 -17.83 14.34 -4.89
C LEU A 809 -16.44 14.53 -5.49
N GLU A 810 -15.93 15.74 -5.35
CA GLU A 810 -14.56 16.11 -5.71
C GLU A 810 -13.86 16.64 -4.47
N GLY A 811 -12.58 16.30 -4.32
CA GLY A 811 -11.73 16.74 -3.23
C GLY A 811 -10.27 16.51 -3.55
N LEU A 812 -9.42 16.71 -2.55
CA LEU A 812 -7.99 16.43 -2.62
C LEU A 812 -7.70 15.25 -1.69
N GLN A 813 -7.35 15.48 -0.43
CA GLN A 813 -7.00 14.42 0.53
C GLN A 813 -8.16 13.52 1.00
N GLN A 814 -9.37 14.03 1.11
CA GLN A 814 -10.51 13.22 1.52
C GLN A 814 -11.83 13.84 1.07
N VAL A 815 -12.81 12.99 0.85
CA VAL A 815 -14.21 13.40 0.71
C VAL A 815 -15.07 12.64 1.72
N ASN A 816 -16.01 13.35 2.35
CA ASN A 816 -16.98 12.78 3.27
C ASN A 816 -18.37 12.86 2.67
N ALA A 817 -18.84 11.77 2.08
CA ALA A 817 -20.19 11.66 1.57
C ALA A 817 -21.19 11.50 2.70
N SER A 818 -22.22 12.34 2.73
CA SER A 818 -23.28 12.26 3.74
C SER A 818 -24.52 11.64 3.14
N PHE A 819 -25.06 10.63 3.82
CA PHE A 819 -26.30 9.97 3.44
C PHE A 819 -27.32 10.16 4.54
N ARG A 820 -28.52 10.51 4.15
CA ARG A 820 -29.68 10.61 5.02
C ARG A 820 -30.83 9.85 4.39
N ALA A 821 -31.36 8.88 5.11
CA ALA A 821 -32.44 8.03 4.65
C ALA A 821 -33.61 8.00 5.65
N PHE A 822 -34.78 7.70 5.11
CA PHE A 822 -35.99 7.45 5.87
C PHE A 822 -36.55 6.08 5.48
N PHE A 823 -36.42 5.12 6.40
CA PHE A 823 -36.93 3.77 6.21
C PHE A 823 -38.28 3.60 6.89
N THR A 824 -39.15 2.82 6.24
CA THR A 824 -40.47 2.42 6.76
C THR A 824 -40.54 0.91 6.86
N CYS A 825 -41.66 0.37 7.37
CA CYS A 825 -41.87 -1.07 7.45
C CYS A 825 -41.81 -1.81 6.09
N LYS A 826 -41.91 -1.11 4.94
CA LYS A 826 -41.69 -1.70 3.61
C LYS A 826 -40.21 -2.09 3.37
N ASN A 827 -39.29 -1.48 4.13
CA ASN A 827 -37.85 -1.67 4.01
C ASN A 827 -37.31 -2.73 4.96
N ALA A 828 -38.16 -3.31 5.82
CA ALA A 828 -37.74 -4.28 6.82
C ALA A 828 -37.04 -5.49 6.20
N GLN A 829 -35.94 -5.92 6.82
CA GLN A 829 -35.06 -7.03 6.38
C GLN A 829 -34.37 -6.81 5.02
N LYS A 830 -34.42 -5.61 4.43
CA LYS A 830 -33.69 -5.32 3.20
C LYS A 830 -32.23 -4.97 3.49
N THR A 831 -31.36 -5.37 2.55
CA THR A 831 -29.96 -4.95 2.51
C THR A 831 -29.72 -4.22 1.21
N TYR A 832 -29.25 -2.97 1.29
CA TYR A 832 -28.89 -2.17 0.15
C TYR A 832 -27.38 -2.08 0.03
N LYS A 833 -26.87 -2.09 -1.21
CA LYS A 833 -25.45 -1.93 -1.53
C LYS A 833 -25.28 -0.75 -2.46
N ILE A 834 -24.57 0.29 -2.02
CA ILE A 834 -24.14 1.39 -2.88
C ILE A 834 -22.68 1.12 -3.24
N LYS A 835 -22.37 1.00 -4.54
CA LYS A 835 -20.97 0.87 -4.96
C LYS A 835 -20.33 2.25 -4.96
N VAL A 836 -19.09 2.30 -4.52
CA VAL A 836 -18.27 3.51 -4.51
C VAL A 836 -17.17 3.32 -5.52
N HIS A 837 -16.97 4.30 -6.39
CA HIS A 837 -15.82 4.35 -7.30
C HIS A 837 -15.07 5.64 -7.02
N ALA A 838 -13.83 5.53 -6.57
CA ALA A 838 -12.95 6.65 -6.30
C ALA A 838 -11.81 6.64 -7.32
N MET A 839 -11.55 7.79 -7.91
CA MET A 839 -10.51 8.03 -8.90
C MET A 839 -9.62 9.14 -8.39
N ASP A 840 -8.33 8.97 -8.57
CA ASP A 840 -7.32 9.96 -8.34
C ASP A 840 -6.56 10.12 -9.68
N ASN A 841 -6.61 11.35 -10.19
CA ASN A 841 -6.01 11.76 -11.46
C ASN A 841 -4.60 12.36 -11.27
N GLY A 842 -3.97 12.12 -10.12
CA GLY A 842 -2.60 12.48 -9.82
C GLY A 842 -1.61 11.84 -10.78
N CYS A 843 -0.39 12.37 -10.75
CA CYS A 843 0.68 11.97 -11.67
C CYS A 843 1.80 11.33 -10.87
N PRO A 844 2.46 10.28 -11.39
CA PRO A 844 2.57 9.95 -12.81
C PRO A 844 1.56 8.93 -13.37
N THR A 845 0.89 8.17 -12.52
CA THR A 845 -0.19 7.26 -12.93
C THR A 845 -1.51 7.69 -12.36
N ARG A 846 -2.58 7.66 -13.17
CA ARG A 846 -3.92 7.78 -12.58
C ARG A 846 -4.23 6.50 -11.80
N THR A 847 -4.87 6.65 -10.66
CA THR A 847 -5.21 5.53 -9.80
C THR A 847 -6.69 5.51 -9.47
N GLU A 848 -7.25 4.33 -9.25
CA GLU A 848 -8.64 4.19 -8.84
C GLU A 848 -8.81 3.07 -7.84
N ASN A 849 -9.91 3.14 -7.08
CA ASN A 849 -10.32 2.11 -6.16
C ASN A 849 -11.84 2.01 -6.07
N PHE A 850 -12.31 0.82 -5.70
CA PHE A 850 -13.73 0.53 -5.54
C PHE A 850 -14.03 0.15 -4.09
N GLY A 851 -15.19 0.56 -3.60
CA GLY A 851 -15.69 0.26 -2.27
C GLY A 851 -17.18 -0.08 -2.28
N GLU A 852 -17.69 -0.52 -1.13
CA GLU A 852 -19.12 -0.75 -0.94
C GLU A 852 -19.61 -0.10 0.36
N ILE A 853 -20.76 0.56 0.29
CA ILE A 853 -21.57 0.94 1.45
C ILE A 853 -22.71 -0.06 1.54
N ILE A 854 -22.82 -0.75 2.67
CA ILE A 854 -23.86 -1.75 2.91
C ILE A 854 -24.80 -1.20 3.99
N ILE A 855 -26.08 -1.02 3.65
CA ILE A 855 -27.12 -0.57 4.59
C ILE A 855 -28.02 -1.77 4.90
N VAL A 856 -28.04 -2.19 6.16
CA VAL A 856 -28.90 -3.28 6.65
C VAL A 856 -30.05 -2.67 7.44
N VAL A 857 -31.28 -2.81 6.93
CA VAL A 857 -32.50 -2.33 7.60
C VAL A 857 -33.13 -3.50 8.35
N ARG A 858 -33.05 -3.48 9.68
CA ARG A 858 -33.65 -4.50 10.54
C ARG A 858 -35.14 -4.25 10.77
N GLU A 859 -35.86 -5.33 11.06
CA GLU A 859 -37.25 -5.23 11.50
C GLU A 859 -37.36 -4.52 12.85
N ALA A 860 -38.46 -3.81 13.05
CA ALA A 860 -38.83 -3.34 14.37
C ALA A 860 -38.98 -4.56 15.32
N PRO A 861 -38.35 -4.56 16.51
CA PRO A 861 -38.53 -5.61 17.50
C PRO A 861 -40.00 -5.79 17.85
N VAL A 862 -40.38 -7.04 18.08
CA VAL A 862 -41.66 -7.37 18.71
C VAL A 862 -41.59 -7.05 20.20
N LEU A 863 -42.69 -6.57 20.77
CA LEU A 863 -42.74 -6.15 22.16
C LEU A 863 -43.44 -7.20 23.03
N PRO A 864 -42.97 -7.42 24.27
CA PRO A 864 -43.66 -8.29 25.20
C PRO A 864 -44.98 -7.64 25.68
N PRO A 865 -45.97 -8.44 26.08
CA PRO A 865 -47.18 -7.98 26.77
C PRO A 865 -46.86 -7.55 28.23
N PRO A 866 -47.79 -6.90 28.96
CA PRO A 866 -47.60 -6.62 30.38
C PRO A 866 -47.37 -7.90 31.18
N ASP A 867 -46.58 -7.79 32.25
CA ASP A 867 -46.25 -8.92 33.12
C ASP A 867 -47.44 -9.34 34.01
N VAL A 868 -48.39 -8.43 34.28
CA VAL A 868 -49.56 -8.69 35.14
C VAL A 868 -50.87 -8.45 34.39
N LEU A 869 -51.76 -9.46 34.46
CA LEU A 869 -53.12 -9.48 33.93
C LEU A 869 -54.03 -10.15 34.96
N CYS A 870 -54.97 -9.40 35.53
CA CYS A 870 -55.85 -9.85 36.62
C CYS A 870 -57.30 -9.94 36.18
N LEU A 871 -58.05 -10.91 36.74
CA LEU A 871 -59.46 -11.14 36.43
C LEU A 871 -60.26 -11.18 37.73
N ASN A 872 -61.22 -10.27 37.82
CA ASN A 872 -62.05 -10.06 38.99
C ASN A 872 -63.52 -10.30 38.65
N PHE A 873 -64.20 -11.13 39.44
CA PHE A 873 -65.65 -11.32 39.32
C PHE A 873 -66.41 -10.15 39.94
N VAL A 874 -67.03 -9.31 39.12
CA VAL A 874 -67.85 -8.19 39.60
C VAL A 874 -69.21 -8.68 40.09
N ASN A 875 -69.81 -9.65 39.38
CA ASN A 875 -71.02 -10.40 39.75
C ASN A 875 -71.15 -11.67 38.88
N ASP A 876 -72.25 -12.43 39.01
CA ASP A 876 -72.47 -13.72 38.32
C ASP A 876 -72.59 -13.64 36.78
N GLY A 877 -72.61 -12.44 36.19
CA GLY A 877 -72.63 -12.22 34.74
C GLY A 877 -71.65 -11.16 34.26
N THR A 878 -70.65 -10.78 35.06
CA THR A 878 -69.72 -9.70 34.70
C THR A 878 -68.32 -9.96 35.25
N LEU A 879 -67.33 -9.87 34.36
CA LEU A 879 -65.91 -9.98 34.68
C LEU A 879 -65.22 -8.64 34.43
N ARG A 880 -64.23 -8.32 35.26
CA ARG A 880 -63.33 -7.19 35.06
C ARG A 880 -61.93 -7.73 34.87
N VAL A 881 -61.26 -7.32 33.80
CA VAL A 881 -59.88 -7.67 33.49
C VAL A 881 -59.03 -6.41 33.65
N ASP A 882 -58.00 -6.48 34.48
CA ASP A 882 -57.08 -5.39 34.80
C ASP A 882 -55.68 -5.76 34.30
N TRP A 883 -54.89 -4.80 33.83
CA TRP A 883 -53.50 -5.04 33.41
C TRP A 883 -52.59 -3.89 33.82
N GLU A 884 -51.32 -4.22 34.05
CA GLU A 884 -50.29 -3.22 34.36
C GLU A 884 -49.76 -2.50 33.12
N ALA A 885 -48.99 -1.44 33.35
CA ALA A 885 -48.27 -0.75 32.28
C ALA A 885 -47.21 -1.66 31.65
N THR A 886 -47.00 -1.55 30.33
CA THR A 886 -45.83 -2.13 29.67
C THR A 886 -44.67 -1.15 29.72
N ASP A 887 -43.43 -1.66 29.65
CA ASP A 887 -42.25 -0.81 29.45
C ASP A 887 -42.40 0.15 28.27
N SER A 888 -42.06 1.42 28.50
CA SER A 888 -42.11 2.46 27.47
C SER A 888 -41.24 2.08 26.28
N SER A 889 -41.82 2.06 25.07
CA SER A 889 -41.12 1.65 23.86
C SER A 889 -41.55 2.47 22.65
N LYS A 890 -40.56 3.01 21.92
CA LYS A 890 -40.79 3.70 20.63
C LYS A 890 -41.34 2.79 19.53
N TYR A 891 -41.25 1.47 19.72
CA TYR A 891 -41.76 0.48 18.78
C TYR A 891 -43.24 0.12 19.05
N PHE A 892 -43.85 0.67 20.10
CA PHE A 892 -45.23 0.37 20.47
C PHE A 892 -46.23 1.00 19.51
N TYR A 893 -47.17 0.22 19.00
CA TYR A 893 -48.31 0.74 18.25
C TYR A 893 -49.60 0.70 19.07
N ARG A 894 -49.98 -0.50 19.49
CA ARG A 894 -51.14 -0.72 20.36
C ARG A 894 -51.02 -2.04 21.10
N MET A 895 -51.79 -2.14 22.17
CA MET A 895 -52.01 -3.37 22.91
C MET A 895 -53.47 -3.80 22.78
N MET A 896 -53.69 -5.10 22.60
CA MET A 896 -55.00 -5.69 22.36
C MET A 896 -55.35 -6.74 23.41
N LEU A 897 -56.50 -6.58 24.05
CA LEU A 897 -57.08 -7.59 24.93
C LEU A 897 -57.95 -8.52 24.11
N TYR A 898 -57.64 -9.81 24.15
CA TYR A 898 -58.39 -10.87 23.50
C TYR A 898 -59.24 -11.62 24.52
N LYS A 899 -60.40 -12.09 24.07
CA LYS A 899 -61.26 -13.08 24.73
C LYS A 899 -61.37 -14.32 23.86
N ILE A 900 -61.16 -15.48 24.46
CA ILE A 900 -61.51 -16.79 23.93
C ILE A 900 -62.81 -17.23 24.59
N ASP A 901 -63.84 -17.48 23.78
CA ASP A 901 -65.12 -17.98 24.28
C ASP A 901 -65.07 -19.49 24.61
N PRO A 902 -66.08 -20.06 25.30
CA PRO A 902 -66.10 -21.48 25.65
C PRO A 902 -66.15 -22.45 24.44
N SER A 903 -66.35 -21.93 23.23
CA SER A 903 -66.31 -22.70 21.98
C SER A 903 -64.93 -22.64 21.31
N GLY A 904 -63.98 -21.89 21.90
CA GLY A 904 -62.64 -21.67 21.39
C GLY A 904 -62.50 -20.49 20.42
N ASN A 905 -63.55 -19.69 20.20
CA ASN A 905 -63.46 -18.54 19.28
C ASN A 905 -62.79 -17.35 19.95
N SER A 906 -61.78 -16.79 19.29
CA SER A 906 -61.05 -15.61 19.77
C SER A 906 -61.63 -14.32 19.19
N SER A 907 -61.78 -13.29 20.02
CA SER A 907 -62.26 -11.95 19.64
C SER A 907 -61.46 -10.86 20.38
N VAL A 908 -61.25 -9.70 19.74
CA VAL A 908 -60.60 -8.54 20.38
C VAL A 908 -61.65 -7.72 21.12
N LEU A 909 -61.44 -7.50 22.42
CA LEU A 909 -62.31 -6.71 23.28
C LEU A 909 -61.87 -5.25 23.37
N VAL A 910 -60.56 -5.02 23.47
CA VAL A 910 -59.98 -3.69 23.65
C VAL A 910 -58.82 -3.50 22.68
N ASN A 911 -58.73 -2.28 22.14
CA ASN A 911 -57.53 -1.75 21.52
C ASN A 911 -57.11 -0.52 22.34
N THR A 912 -55.98 -0.58 23.04
CA THR A 912 -55.41 0.57 23.72
C THR A 912 -54.15 1.04 23.01
N TYR A 913 -54.08 2.35 22.74
CA TYR A 913 -52.90 3.02 22.20
C TYR A 913 -52.05 3.64 23.31
N SER A 914 -52.35 3.31 24.57
CA SER A 914 -51.56 3.68 25.74
C SER A 914 -50.81 2.46 26.26
N GLN A 915 -49.57 2.68 26.70
CA GLN A 915 -48.76 1.70 27.43
C GLN A 915 -49.01 1.71 28.94
N SER A 916 -49.93 2.56 29.42
CA SER A 916 -50.30 2.62 30.83
C SER A 916 -51.10 1.41 31.29
N GLU A 917 -51.19 1.24 32.61
CA GLU A 917 -52.17 0.34 33.24
C GLU A 917 -53.59 0.64 32.75
N GLY A 918 -54.44 -0.38 32.76
CA GLY A 918 -55.80 -0.28 32.27
C GLY A 918 -56.73 -1.36 32.80
N SER A 919 -58.01 -1.20 32.47
CA SER A 919 -59.07 -2.08 32.93
C SER A 919 -60.18 -2.19 31.89
N TYR A 920 -60.79 -3.36 31.80
CA TYR A 920 -61.95 -3.62 30.95
C TYR A 920 -63.00 -4.46 31.67
N VAL A 921 -64.26 -4.09 31.54
CA VAL A 921 -65.38 -4.84 32.11
C VAL A 921 -66.12 -5.58 30.99
N ASP A 922 -66.03 -6.90 30.99
CA ASP A 922 -66.73 -7.78 30.06
C ASP A 922 -68.12 -8.13 30.61
N THR A 923 -69.14 -7.67 29.89
CA THR A 923 -70.56 -7.91 30.17
C THR A 923 -71.19 -8.88 29.17
N ASP A 924 -70.45 -9.31 28.15
CA ASP A 924 -70.91 -10.22 27.10
C ASP A 924 -70.45 -11.66 27.39
N ILE A 925 -70.87 -12.15 28.55
CA ILE A 925 -70.51 -13.47 29.09
C ILE A 925 -71.71 -14.07 29.83
N VAL A 926 -71.78 -15.40 29.87
CA VAL A 926 -72.86 -16.11 30.55
C VAL A 926 -72.29 -17.21 31.42
N ASN A 927 -72.55 -17.14 32.74
CA ASN A 927 -72.10 -18.12 33.73
C ASN A 927 -70.56 -18.35 33.71
N PRO A 928 -69.74 -17.30 33.84
CA PRO A 928 -68.28 -17.36 33.66
C PRO A 928 -67.54 -18.24 34.68
N ARG A 929 -68.22 -18.62 35.78
CA ARG A 929 -67.68 -19.56 36.78
C ARG A 929 -67.78 -21.03 36.37
N ASN A 930 -68.61 -21.35 35.37
CA ASN A 930 -68.80 -22.72 34.89
C ASN A 930 -68.58 -22.87 33.38
N ARG A 931 -68.42 -21.76 32.67
CA ARG A 931 -68.06 -21.71 31.25
C ARG A 931 -66.77 -20.92 31.14
N ASP A 932 -65.74 -21.57 30.61
CA ASP A 932 -64.41 -21.00 30.57
C ASP A 932 -64.29 -19.93 29.48
N TYR A 933 -64.04 -18.70 29.93
CA TYR A 933 -63.63 -17.59 29.09
C TYR A 933 -62.18 -17.28 29.41
N SER A 934 -61.30 -17.33 28.41
CA SER A 934 -59.89 -17.03 28.61
C SER A 934 -59.53 -15.66 28.05
N TYR A 935 -58.70 -14.91 28.77
CA TYR A 935 -58.26 -13.58 28.39
C TYR A 935 -56.73 -13.55 28.22
N TYR A 936 -56.24 -12.81 27.22
CA TYR A 936 -54.81 -12.57 27.07
C TYR A 936 -54.55 -11.25 26.35
N LEU A 937 -53.39 -10.66 26.59
CA LEU A 937 -52.90 -9.47 25.91
C LEU A 937 -51.85 -9.82 24.86
N VAL A 938 -51.83 -9.04 23.78
CA VAL A 938 -50.75 -9.02 22.80
C VAL A 938 -50.42 -7.58 22.46
N VAL A 939 -49.14 -7.27 22.38
CA VAL A 939 -48.67 -5.98 21.90
C VAL A 939 -48.34 -6.08 20.42
N GLU A 940 -48.87 -5.16 19.64
CA GLU A 940 -48.53 -4.98 18.24
C GLU A 940 -47.51 -3.83 18.14
N ASN A 941 -46.43 -4.06 17.39
CA ASN A 941 -45.45 -3.02 17.13
C ASN A 941 -45.88 -2.11 15.97
N ILE A 942 -45.12 -1.03 15.75
CA ILE A 942 -45.35 -0.05 14.66
C ILE A 942 -45.37 -0.63 13.24
N CYS A 943 -44.88 -1.86 13.04
CA CYS A 943 -44.91 -2.56 11.77
C CYS A 943 -46.00 -3.63 11.65
N GLY A 944 -46.96 -3.64 12.58
CA GLY A 944 -48.08 -4.59 12.56
C GLY A 944 -47.67 -6.03 12.92
N LYS A 945 -46.50 -6.21 13.54
CA LYS A 945 -46.06 -7.53 14.04
C LYS A 945 -46.53 -7.70 15.47
N LEU A 946 -47.21 -8.82 15.70
CA LEU A 946 -47.69 -9.22 17.02
C LEU A 946 -46.56 -9.84 17.83
N GLY A 947 -46.39 -9.38 19.07
CA GLY A 947 -45.50 -9.99 20.05
C GLY A 947 -46.05 -11.28 20.64
N SER A 948 -45.37 -11.79 21.66
CA SER A 948 -45.84 -12.95 22.42
C SER A 948 -47.18 -12.64 23.11
N LYS A 949 -47.99 -13.67 23.31
CA LYS A 949 -49.18 -13.58 24.16
C LYS A 949 -48.75 -13.48 25.62
N SER A 950 -49.52 -12.76 26.43
CA SER A 950 -49.45 -12.93 27.88
C SER A 950 -49.86 -14.37 28.23
N TYR A 951 -49.72 -14.75 29.51
CA TYR A 951 -50.39 -15.95 29.98
C TYR A 951 -51.91 -15.84 29.78
N LEU A 952 -52.56 -17.00 29.68
CA LEU A 952 -53.98 -17.13 29.46
C LEU A 952 -54.71 -17.13 30.80
N LEU A 953 -55.53 -16.13 31.01
CA LEU A 953 -56.30 -15.97 32.24
C LEU A 953 -57.68 -16.59 32.07
N SER A 954 -57.88 -17.78 32.65
CA SER A 954 -59.11 -18.57 32.54
C SER A 954 -60.12 -18.17 33.61
N SER A 955 -61.35 -17.86 33.21
CA SER A 955 -62.42 -17.50 34.16
C SER A 955 -62.82 -18.69 35.03
N VAL A 956 -62.81 -19.93 34.53
CA VAL A 956 -63.14 -21.10 35.35
C VAL A 956 -62.02 -21.38 36.34
N LYS A 957 -60.76 -21.38 35.91
CA LYS A 957 -59.60 -21.57 36.79
C LYS A 957 -59.57 -20.52 37.90
N GLU A 958 -59.79 -19.25 37.55
CA GLU A 958 -59.82 -18.14 38.51
C GLU A 958 -61.05 -18.19 39.45
N SER A 959 -62.10 -18.94 39.09
CA SER A 959 -63.26 -19.14 39.97
C SER A 959 -63.00 -20.18 41.06
N GLU A 960 -62.00 -21.04 40.90
CA GLU A 960 -61.61 -22.10 41.82
C GLU A 960 -60.75 -21.54 42.96
N ILE A 961 -61.31 -20.61 43.74
CA ILE A 961 -60.66 -20.17 44.98
C ILE A 961 -60.69 -21.34 45.98
N PRO A 962 -59.54 -21.73 46.57
CA PRO A 962 -58.28 -20.98 46.59
C PRO A 962 -57.19 -21.53 45.66
N VAL A 963 -56.30 -20.63 45.21
CA VAL A 963 -55.00 -20.87 44.54
C VAL A 963 -54.35 -22.17 45.04
N ASP A 964 -53.73 -22.94 44.15
CA ASP A 964 -53.10 -24.20 44.53
C ASP A 964 -52.02 -23.97 45.60
N ALA A 965 -52.17 -24.66 46.73
CA ALA A 965 -51.22 -24.52 47.83
C ALA A 965 -49.88 -25.17 47.46
N THR A 966 -48.78 -24.49 47.80
CA THR A 966 -47.46 -25.13 47.76
C THR A 966 -47.30 -26.14 48.92
N TYR A 967 -46.28 -26.98 48.83
CA TYR A 967 -45.95 -27.99 49.83
C TYR A 967 -44.65 -27.63 50.56
N LEU A 968 -44.71 -27.57 51.89
CA LEU A 968 -43.55 -27.35 52.75
C LEU A 968 -42.81 -28.69 52.93
N LYS A 969 -41.56 -28.76 52.46
CA LYS A 969 -40.74 -29.98 52.53
C LYS A 969 -40.14 -30.22 53.91
N THR A 970 -39.51 -29.20 54.49
CA THR A 970 -38.88 -29.31 55.81
C THR A 970 -38.74 -27.94 56.47
N ALA A 971 -38.71 -27.93 57.81
CA ALA A 971 -38.27 -26.81 58.63
C ALA A 971 -37.20 -27.36 59.59
N THR A 972 -35.91 -27.14 59.31
CA THR A 972 -34.80 -27.78 60.02
C THR A 972 -33.96 -26.75 60.78
N VAL A 973 -33.58 -27.07 62.01
CA VAL A 973 -32.65 -26.23 62.77
C VAL A 973 -31.26 -26.26 62.15
N ASN A 974 -30.74 -25.08 61.80
CA ASN A 974 -29.38 -24.88 61.29
C ASN A 974 -28.66 -23.89 62.22
N LYS A 975 -27.84 -24.41 63.14
CA LYS A 975 -27.15 -23.64 64.20
C LYS A 975 -28.11 -22.84 65.09
N LYS A 976 -28.25 -21.52 64.85
CA LYS A 976 -29.12 -20.60 65.61
C LYS A 976 -30.32 -20.10 64.79
N SER A 977 -30.54 -20.64 63.60
CA SER A 977 -31.64 -20.30 62.69
C SER A 977 -32.43 -21.54 62.31
N VAL A 978 -33.59 -21.34 61.69
CA VAL A 978 -34.40 -22.40 61.08
C VAL A 978 -34.40 -22.20 59.58
N GLU A 979 -34.11 -23.25 58.83
CA GLU A 979 -34.17 -23.27 57.38
C GLU A 979 -35.46 -23.98 56.93
N VAL A 980 -36.33 -23.25 56.25
CA VAL A 980 -37.64 -23.70 55.76
C VAL A 980 -37.54 -23.86 54.25
N ILE A 981 -37.73 -25.09 53.76
CA ILE A 981 -37.64 -25.43 52.34
C ILE A 981 -39.01 -25.90 51.86
N TYR A 982 -39.45 -25.43 50.69
CA TYR A 982 -40.75 -25.75 50.10
C TYR A 982 -40.65 -26.04 48.60
N LEU A 983 -41.75 -26.49 47.99
CA LEU A 983 -41.83 -26.69 46.55
C LEU A 983 -42.07 -25.36 45.83
N LYS A 984 -41.56 -25.26 44.60
CA LYS A 984 -41.90 -24.18 43.69
C LYS A 984 -43.40 -24.25 43.36
N SER A 985 -44.08 -23.11 43.41
CA SER A 985 -45.48 -22.96 43.01
C SER A 985 -45.66 -23.34 41.53
N THR A 986 -46.80 -23.96 41.23
CA THR A 986 -47.26 -24.20 39.86
C THR A 986 -48.25 -23.14 39.39
N GLU A 987 -48.52 -22.11 40.20
CA GLU A 987 -49.41 -21.02 39.81
C GLU A 987 -48.80 -20.19 38.68
N GLU A 988 -49.60 -19.95 37.63
CA GLU A 988 -49.15 -19.34 36.38
C GLU A 988 -49.01 -17.81 36.51
N ASP A 989 -49.79 -17.19 37.39
CA ASP A 989 -49.76 -15.76 37.71
C ASP A 989 -49.25 -15.49 39.13
N PHE A 990 -48.33 -16.34 39.62
CA PHE A 990 -47.69 -16.24 40.93
C PHE A 990 -47.29 -14.80 41.29
N GLY A 991 -47.77 -14.32 42.43
CA GLY A 991 -47.38 -13.03 43.02
C GLY A 991 -46.26 -13.19 44.05
N HIS A 992 -46.52 -13.94 45.11
CA HIS A 992 -45.51 -14.19 46.15
C HIS A 992 -45.86 -15.40 47.02
N TYR A 993 -44.87 -15.93 47.73
CA TYR A 993 -45.10 -16.80 48.89
C TYR A 993 -45.25 -15.95 50.14
N GLU A 994 -46.25 -16.21 50.98
CA GLU A 994 -46.35 -15.70 52.34
C GLU A 994 -45.88 -16.78 53.33
N ILE A 995 -44.91 -16.44 54.17
CA ILE A 995 -44.38 -17.34 55.20
C ILE A 995 -45.01 -16.99 56.54
N TYR A 996 -45.54 -18.01 57.23
CA TYR A 996 -46.14 -17.89 58.55
C TYR A 996 -45.40 -18.75 59.57
N LYS A 997 -45.31 -18.27 60.82
CA LYS A 997 -44.56 -18.89 61.92
C LYS A 997 -45.37 -18.89 63.23
N GLY A 998 -45.24 -19.95 64.02
CA GLY A 998 -45.82 -20.05 65.36
C GLY A 998 -44.95 -20.88 66.30
N SER A 999 -45.26 -20.86 67.60
CA SER A 999 -44.63 -21.75 68.59
C SER A 999 -45.39 -23.08 68.65
N ARG A 1000 -44.69 -24.20 68.92
CA ARG A 1000 -45.29 -25.53 69.10
C ARG A 1000 -46.13 -25.67 70.38
N ASP A 1001 -46.09 -24.68 71.27
CA ASP A 1001 -46.93 -24.63 72.47
C ASP A 1001 -48.42 -24.57 72.09
N LYS A 1002 -49.25 -25.47 72.67
CA LYS A 1002 -50.68 -25.57 72.34
C LYS A 1002 -51.41 -24.23 72.48
N GLY A 1003 -51.91 -23.70 71.36
CA GLY A 1003 -52.84 -22.58 71.31
C GLY A 1003 -52.27 -21.25 70.80
N VAL A 1004 -51.00 -21.20 70.37
CA VAL A 1004 -50.42 -19.99 69.76
C VAL A 1004 -50.72 -19.99 68.24
N PRO A 1005 -51.45 -18.98 67.70
CA PRO A 1005 -51.74 -18.91 66.28
C PRO A 1005 -50.47 -18.58 65.46
N LEU A 1006 -50.44 -19.07 64.21
CA LEU A 1006 -49.40 -18.70 63.25
C LEU A 1006 -49.50 -17.21 62.90
N GLN A 1007 -48.36 -16.54 62.87
CA GLN A 1007 -48.22 -15.12 62.51
C GLN A 1007 -47.48 -14.99 61.19
N TYR A 1008 -47.91 -14.04 60.37
CA TYR A 1008 -47.21 -13.67 59.15
C TYR A 1008 -45.80 -13.18 59.48
N VAL A 1009 -44.82 -13.63 58.70
CA VAL A 1009 -43.41 -13.28 58.86
C VAL A 1009 -42.94 -12.40 57.71
N THR A 1010 -43.08 -12.88 56.47
CA THR A 1010 -42.54 -12.21 55.29
C THR A 1010 -43.18 -12.73 53.99
N SER A 1011 -42.92 -12.02 52.90
CA SER A 1011 -43.29 -12.42 51.53
C SER A 1011 -42.06 -12.59 50.65
N ILE A 1012 -42.08 -13.60 49.77
CA ILE A 1012 -41.00 -13.92 48.83
C ILE A 1012 -41.56 -13.86 47.40
N PHE A 1013 -41.08 -12.90 46.61
CA PHE A 1013 -41.64 -12.55 45.28
C PHE A 1013 -40.98 -13.28 44.10
N ASP A 1014 -39.87 -13.98 44.31
CA ASP A 1014 -39.29 -14.85 43.27
C ASP A 1014 -39.86 -16.25 43.41
N ILE A 1015 -40.58 -16.71 42.38
CA ILE A 1015 -41.17 -18.06 42.35
C ILE A 1015 -40.12 -19.17 42.53
N ASN A 1016 -38.86 -18.91 42.16
CA ASN A 1016 -37.76 -19.87 42.27
C ASN A 1016 -37.10 -19.87 43.66
N ASP A 1017 -37.32 -18.83 44.46
CA ASP A 1017 -36.77 -18.74 45.82
C ASP A 1017 -37.63 -19.58 46.78
N THR A 1018 -37.18 -20.82 46.96
CA THR A 1018 -37.91 -21.90 47.66
C THR A 1018 -37.29 -22.25 49.02
N ILE A 1019 -36.38 -21.40 49.52
CA ILE A 1019 -35.68 -21.58 50.78
C ILE A 1019 -35.77 -20.29 51.58
N TYR A 1020 -36.41 -20.34 52.75
CA TYR A 1020 -36.47 -19.25 53.69
C TYR A 1020 -35.66 -19.55 54.94
N ILE A 1021 -34.76 -18.64 55.34
CA ILE A 1021 -33.96 -18.78 56.57
C ILE A 1021 -34.49 -17.80 57.62
N ASP A 1022 -35.02 -18.35 58.70
CA ASP A 1022 -35.47 -17.59 59.86
C ASP A 1022 -34.37 -17.54 60.92
N SER A 1023 -33.71 -16.39 61.03
CA SER A 1023 -32.67 -16.14 62.03
C SER A 1023 -33.20 -15.58 63.36
N ASP A 1024 -34.49 -15.25 63.46
CA ASP A 1024 -35.10 -14.65 64.66
C ASP A 1024 -35.81 -15.72 65.52
N VAL A 1025 -35.04 -16.69 65.97
CA VAL A 1025 -35.52 -17.87 66.69
C VAL A 1025 -34.57 -18.22 67.84
N ASN A 1026 -35.13 -18.67 68.95
CA ASN A 1026 -34.35 -19.30 70.02
C ASN A 1026 -34.64 -20.81 70.03
N VAL A 1027 -34.00 -21.50 69.07
CA VAL A 1027 -34.14 -22.94 68.86
C VAL A 1027 -33.64 -23.81 70.02
N ASN A 1028 -32.89 -23.24 70.97
CA ASN A 1028 -32.44 -23.97 72.16
C ASN A 1028 -33.56 -24.12 73.20
N ASP A 1029 -34.51 -23.18 73.22
CA ASP A 1029 -35.55 -23.10 74.26
C ASP A 1029 -36.97 -23.37 73.72
N ARG A 1030 -37.19 -23.28 72.40
CA ARG A 1030 -38.52 -23.41 71.77
C ARG A 1030 -38.47 -24.07 70.39
N SER A 1031 -39.50 -24.86 70.08
CA SER A 1031 -39.78 -25.35 68.72
C SER A 1031 -40.73 -24.39 67.99
N TYR A 1032 -40.45 -24.13 66.71
CA TYR A 1032 -41.25 -23.29 65.84
C TYR A 1032 -41.90 -24.12 64.73
N CYS A 1033 -43.10 -23.74 64.32
CA CYS A 1033 -43.86 -24.33 63.23
C CYS A 1033 -44.08 -23.30 62.13
N TYR A 1034 -43.98 -23.73 60.88
CA TYR A 1034 -44.12 -22.89 59.69
C TYR A 1034 -45.18 -23.43 58.75
N GLN A 1035 -45.88 -22.52 58.07
CA GLN A 1035 -46.76 -22.81 56.94
C GLN A 1035 -46.60 -21.71 55.89
N ILE A 1036 -46.92 -22.04 54.65
CA ILE A 1036 -46.73 -21.17 53.50
C ILE A 1036 -48.04 -21.03 52.76
N ARG A 1037 -48.32 -19.83 52.28
CA ARG A 1037 -49.38 -19.59 51.29
C ARG A 1037 -48.74 -19.07 50.02
N VAL A 1038 -49.18 -19.57 48.89
CA VAL A 1038 -49.01 -18.91 47.60
C VAL A 1038 -50.07 -17.83 47.46
N ALA A 1039 -49.65 -16.64 47.04
CA ALA A 1039 -50.49 -15.56 46.53
C ALA A 1039 -50.31 -15.49 45.02
N ASP A 1040 -51.41 -15.27 44.28
CA ASP A 1040 -51.33 -14.80 42.90
C ASP A 1040 -51.08 -13.27 42.85
N ASN A 1041 -50.76 -12.74 41.68
CA ASN A 1041 -50.54 -11.30 41.46
C ASN A 1041 -51.81 -10.45 41.66
N CYS A 1042 -52.98 -11.08 41.75
CA CYS A 1042 -54.26 -10.42 41.98
C CYS A 1042 -54.62 -10.37 43.48
N GLY A 1043 -53.79 -10.97 44.34
CA GLY A 1043 -53.91 -10.97 45.79
C GLY A 1043 -54.81 -12.05 46.35
N HIS A 1044 -55.24 -13.05 45.57
CA HIS A 1044 -55.89 -14.23 46.13
C HIS A 1044 -54.86 -15.15 46.76
N LEU A 1045 -55.26 -15.80 47.85
CA LEU A 1045 -54.36 -16.59 48.67
C LEU A 1045 -54.82 -18.04 48.70
N SER A 1046 -53.89 -18.95 48.44
CA SER A 1046 -54.04 -20.40 48.59
C SER A 1046 -54.45 -20.80 50.01
N LYS A 1047 -54.84 -22.07 50.20
CA LYS A 1047 -54.83 -22.68 51.54
C LYS A 1047 -53.39 -22.70 52.07
N PHE A 1048 -53.24 -22.71 53.39
CA PHE A 1048 -51.94 -22.98 54.00
C PHE A 1048 -51.42 -24.34 53.53
N SER A 1049 -50.11 -24.40 53.28
CA SER A 1049 -49.36 -25.65 53.08
C SER A 1049 -49.54 -26.59 54.27
N ASN A 1050 -49.02 -27.81 54.17
CA ASN A 1050 -48.76 -28.61 55.36
C ASN A 1050 -47.88 -27.85 56.37
N GLU A 1051 -48.03 -28.18 57.66
CA GLU A 1051 -47.20 -27.62 58.74
C GLU A 1051 -45.85 -28.34 58.81
N GLY A 1052 -44.77 -27.58 58.94
CA GLY A 1052 -43.43 -28.09 59.24
C GLY A 1052 -42.86 -27.45 60.50
N CYS A 1053 -42.49 -28.26 61.50
CA CYS A 1053 -41.95 -27.78 62.77
C CYS A 1053 -40.54 -28.29 63.05
N THR A 1054 -39.78 -27.51 63.80
CA THR A 1054 -38.39 -27.77 64.22
C THR A 1054 -38.25 -28.66 65.45
#